data_AF-A0AAE0SRP0-F1
#
_entry.id   AF-A0AAE0SRP0-F1
#
_cell.length_a   1.000
_cell.length_b   1.000
_cell.length_c   1.000
_cell.angle_alpha   90.00
_cell.angle_beta   90.00
_cell.angle_gamma   90.00
#
_symmetry.space_group_name_H-M   'P 1'
#
loop_
_entity.id
_entity.type
_entity.pdbx_description
1 polymer ?
#
loop_
_entity_poly.entity_id
_entity_poly.type
_entity_poly.pdbx_seq_one_letter_code
_entity_poly.pdbx_strand_id
1 'polypeptide(L)'
;MAASVRMQLPSALLKCSSLRYATASRVFPTSRTIYTTAANRKEFYWNDKYNADEPMFEKILIANRGEIACRVMKTCKRLGIKTVAVHSDVDSLAVHTRMADERVCIGPAPTSESYLRMDAILDAVKKTGAQAVHPGYGFLSENTVFAAKLAEIGVEFIGPSSKSIHAMGDKIESKRIAMRAKVNMIPGHDGVVKDADHCVELAKEIGYPVMIKASAGGGGKGMRIAWNDKEARTAFRLSSQEAKSSFGDDRMLIEKFIDNPRHIEMQVLGDKYGNVLWLNERECSIQRRNQKVIEEAPSTFVDPAMRKAMGEQAVSLAKAVEYFSAGTVEFLVDSKKNFYFLEMNTRLQVEHPITECITGIDVVHQMLRVGKGHKLLHKQSDIPVNGWAVECRVYAEDPYKNFGMPSIGRLNKYIEPLHIPNVRCDSGVQEGSNISIYYDPMICKLVTYGENRTEALSTMVKALDSYIIKGVTHNIPLLREVVTEERFVKGNITTKYLQEVFKEGFKGKQLSSGETNELAALAAAVYCKDQLQSRTFKNQSRIPLTSKLPLKWGLDINVADQHMKVKVAKTPGKFEVDVNGTKIAICDGLNFASPLIEANVNGESRLFQLTKRLGGGHYKLRYFGTVFQVSIMDEYAAEMMKLMPEKVAVDTSTMILAPMPGMLKSVSVAVGQSVSEGQEVAVLEAMKMQNSLVAAKTGKVKAVNFKMGATVDEGDVLVELE
;
A
#
# COMPACT_ATOMS: atom_id res chain seq x y z
N MET A 1 24.85 -51.28 26.68
CA MET A 1 24.68 -50.32 27.80
C MET A 1 24.02 -49.06 27.26
N ALA A 2 22.71 -48.92 27.50
CA ALA A 2 21.96 -47.66 27.45
C ALA A 2 20.63 -47.96 28.15
N ALA A 3 20.51 -47.52 29.40
CA ALA A 3 19.35 -47.78 30.26
C ALA A 3 18.20 -46.83 29.91
N SER A 4 17.00 -47.37 29.72
CA SER A 4 15.76 -46.61 29.63
C SER A 4 15.24 -46.34 31.04
N VAL A 5 14.99 -45.07 31.36
CA VAL A 5 14.30 -44.67 32.60
C VAL A 5 12.91 -44.16 32.21
N ARG A 6 11.90 -44.99 32.46
CA ARG A 6 10.48 -44.62 32.50
C ARG A 6 10.19 -43.99 33.87
N MET A 7 9.81 -42.72 33.92
CA MET A 7 9.24 -42.11 35.12
C MET A 7 7.74 -42.44 35.22
N GLN A 8 7.38 -43.24 36.22
CA GLN A 8 6.00 -43.45 36.68
C GLN A 8 5.57 -42.29 37.60
N LEU A 9 4.41 -41.70 37.34
CA LEU A 9 3.77 -40.74 38.23
C LEU A 9 2.97 -41.47 39.33
N PRO A 10 2.97 -41.00 40.61
CA PRO A 10 2.30 -41.69 41.71
C PRO A 10 0.77 -41.61 41.65
N SER A 11 0.13 -42.73 41.98
CA SER A 11 -1.30 -43.02 41.99
C SER A 11 -2.06 -42.41 43.19
N ALA A 12 -1.97 -41.10 43.39
CA ALA A 12 -2.62 -40.42 44.52
C ALA A 12 -3.48 -39.22 44.07
N LEU A 13 -4.38 -39.39 43.10
CA LEU A 13 -5.41 -38.38 42.76
C LEU A 13 -6.76 -38.99 42.32
N LEU A 14 -6.98 -40.28 42.60
CA LEU A 14 -8.23 -40.98 42.28
C LEU A 14 -8.72 -41.73 43.52
N LYS A 15 -9.56 -41.07 44.33
CA LYS A 15 -10.72 -41.68 45.02
C LYS A 15 -11.48 -40.66 45.89
N CYS A 16 -12.78 -40.54 45.59
CA CYS A 16 -13.94 -40.33 46.49
C CYS A 16 -13.97 -39.06 47.39
N SER A 17 -15.08 -38.39 47.65
CA SER A 17 -16.50 -38.72 47.48
C SER A 17 -17.34 -37.45 47.70
N SER A 18 -18.49 -37.42 47.04
CA SER A 18 -19.74 -36.75 47.43
C SER A 18 -19.83 -36.11 48.82
N LEU A 19 -20.09 -34.80 48.86
CA LEU A 19 -20.93 -34.15 49.87
C LEU A 19 -21.65 -32.97 49.21
N ARG A 20 -22.99 -33.05 49.19
CA ARG A 20 -23.91 -32.04 48.70
C ARG A 20 -23.97 -30.88 49.70
N TYR A 21 -23.90 -29.64 49.22
CA TYR A 21 -24.66 -28.53 49.79
C TYR A 21 -25.23 -27.69 48.65
N ALA A 22 -26.54 -27.51 48.71
CA ALA A 22 -27.38 -26.88 47.71
C ALA A 22 -27.29 -25.35 47.77
N THR A 23 -27.29 -24.68 46.62
CA THR A 23 -27.91 -23.36 46.46
C THR A 23 -28.26 -23.10 44.99
N ALA A 24 -29.57 -23.07 44.74
CA ALA A 24 -30.30 -22.39 43.66
C ALA A 24 -29.56 -22.13 42.32
N SER A 25 -29.67 -23.07 41.39
CA SER A 25 -29.45 -22.81 39.97
C SER A 25 -30.59 -21.95 39.41
N ARG A 26 -30.41 -20.63 39.36
CA ARG A 26 -31.03 -19.83 38.30
C ARG A 26 -30.30 -20.20 37.02
N VAL A 27 -30.86 -21.16 36.29
CA VAL A 27 -30.47 -21.46 34.92
C VAL A 27 -30.82 -20.23 34.10
N PHE A 28 -29.85 -19.34 33.86
CA PHE A 28 -29.93 -18.45 32.72
C PHE A 28 -29.78 -19.33 31.49
N PRO A 29 -30.77 -19.38 30.57
CA PRO A 29 -30.58 -20.07 29.32
C PRO A 29 -29.52 -19.27 28.54
N THR A 30 -28.27 -19.73 28.55
CA THR A 30 -27.31 -19.35 27.53
C THR A 30 -27.76 -20.00 26.23
N SER A 31 -28.75 -19.38 25.58
CA SER A 31 -28.88 -19.48 24.13
C SER A 31 -27.53 -19.08 23.57
N ARG A 32 -26.73 -20.07 23.14
CA ARG A 32 -25.72 -19.82 22.12
C ARG A 32 -26.50 -19.50 20.86
N THR A 33 -26.91 -18.25 20.75
CA THR A 33 -27.35 -17.69 19.49
C THR A 33 -26.12 -17.72 18.60
N ILE A 34 -26.04 -18.75 17.76
CA ILE A 34 -25.22 -18.69 16.56
C ILE A 34 -25.74 -17.46 15.84
N TYR A 35 -24.97 -16.37 15.85
CA TYR A 35 -25.24 -15.24 14.99
C TYR A 35 -24.96 -15.67 13.55
N THR A 36 -25.85 -16.47 12.98
CA THR A 36 -26.11 -16.40 11.55
C THR A 36 -26.84 -15.09 11.33
N THR A 37 -26.10 -13.98 11.26
CA THR A 37 -26.58 -12.75 10.63
C THR A 37 -26.56 -12.95 9.12
N ALA A 38 -27.33 -13.93 8.65
CA ALA A 38 -27.69 -14.12 7.26
C ALA A 38 -29.12 -13.56 7.11
N ALA A 39 -29.23 -12.23 7.22
CA ALA A 39 -30.41 -11.49 6.85
C ALA A 39 -29.98 -10.08 6.40
N ASN A 40 -29.97 -9.87 5.08
CA ASN A 40 -30.07 -8.57 4.41
C ASN A 40 -28.97 -7.50 4.65
N ARG A 41 -27.70 -7.87 4.79
CA ARG A 41 -26.65 -7.01 4.20
C ARG A 41 -26.52 -7.43 2.75
N LYS A 42 -26.99 -6.62 1.80
CA LYS A 42 -26.43 -6.65 0.44
C LYS A 42 -24.92 -6.66 0.65
N GLU A 43 -24.23 -7.75 0.30
CA GLU A 43 -22.79 -7.78 0.46
C GLU A 43 -22.27 -6.60 -0.35
N PHE A 44 -21.67 -5.64 0.35
CA PHE A 44 -21.28 -4.32 -0.15
C PHE A 44 -20.38 -4.40 -1.41
N TYR A 45 -19.89 -5.59 -1.74
CA TYR A 45 -18.86 -5.87 -2.72
C TYR A 45 -19.34 -6.60 -3.98
N TRP A 46 -20.55 -7.18 -4.01
CA TRP A 46 -20.84 -8.27 -4.96
C TRP A 46 -22.28 -8.29 -5.49
N ASN A 47 -22.82 -7.14 -5.90
CA ASN A 47 -24.20 -7.03 -6.41
C ASN A 47 -24.29 -6.96 -7.94
N ASP A 48 -23.28 -7.48 -8.62
CA ASP A 48 -23.26 -7.50 -10.08
C ASP A 48 -24.38 -8.40 -10.62
N LYS A 49 -24.88 -8.08 -11.82
CA LYS A 49 -25.83 -8.96 -12.52
C LYS A 49 -25.15 -10.30 -12.75
N TYR A 50 -25.83 -11.39 -12.37
CA TYR A 50 -25.35 -12.75 -12.47
C TYR A 50 -26.39 -13.62 -13.16
N ASN A 51 -25.93 -14.48 -14.08
CA ASN A 51 -26.75 -15.48 -14.75
C ASN A 51 -26.19 -16.87 -14.41
N ALA A 52 -26.94 -17.66 -13.64
CA ALA A 52 -26.50 -18.96 -13.15
C ALA A 52 -26.40 -20.03 -14.25
N ASP A 53 -27.13 -19.84 -15.36
CA ASP A 53 -27.20 -20.81 -16.46
C ASP A 53 -26.13 -20.57 -17.54
N GLU A 54 -25.31 -19.51 -17.39
CA GLU A 54 -24.22 -19.24 -18.32
C GLU A 54 -23.08 -20.27 -18.17
N PRO A 55 -22.61 -20.88 -19.28
CA PRO A 55 -21.43 -21.73 -19.24
C PRO A 55 -20.23 -20.99 -18.63
N MET A 56 -19.56 -21.61 -17.66
CA MET A 56 -18.38 -21.05 -17.00
C MET A 56 -17.11 -21.81 -17.40
N PHE A 57 -15.95 -21.27 -17.02
CA PHE A 57 -14.72 -22.06 -17.01
C PHE A 57 -14.78 -23.06 -15.86
N GLU A 58 -14.23 -24.25 -16.07
CA GLU A 58 -14.11 -25.24 -14.99
C GLU A 58 -12.86 -24.97 -14.14
N LYS A 59 -11.77 -24.55 -14.78
CA LYS A 59 -10.48 -24.31 -14.13
C LYS A 59 -9.71 -23.17 -14.79
N ILE A 60 -9.22 -22.24 -13.96
CA ILE A 60 -8.45 -21.07 -14.38
C ILE A 60 -7.12 -21.05 -13.64
N LEU A 61 -6.03 -20.75 -14.36
CA LEU A 61 -4.74 -20.47 -13.77
C LEU A 61 -4.57 -18.96 -13.56
N ILE A 62 -4.10 -18.56 -12.38
CA ILE A 62 -3.83 -17.17 -12.06
C ILE A 62 -2.32 -16.95 -12.18
N ALA A 63 -1.89 -16.27 -13.25
CA ALA A 63 -0.48 -16.00 -13.55
C ALA A 63 0.04 -14.77 -12.79
N ASN A 64 -0.22 -14.72 -11.49
CA ASN A 64 0.16 -13.62 -10.60
C ASN A 64 0.27 -14.09 -9.14
N ARG A 65 0.61 -13.18 -8.24
CA ARG A 65 0.81 -13.42 -6.80
C ARG A 65 0.11 -12.36 -5.96
N GLY A 66 0.26 -12.48 -4.64
CA GLY A 66 -0.12 -11.42 -3.70
C GLY A 66 -1.63 -11.12 -3.73
N GLU A 67 -1.99 -9.86 -3.51
CA GLU A 67 -3.39 -9.47 -3.30
C GLU A 67 -4.24 -9.74 -4.54
N ILE A 68 -3.73 -9.46 -5.73
CA ILE A 68 -4.48 -9.63 -6.98
C ILE A 68 -4.81 -11.09 -7.26
N ALA A 69 -3.90 -12.01 -6.93
CA ALA A 69 -4.19 -13.43 -7.07
C ALA A 69 -5.33 -13.85 -6.14
N CYS A 70 -5.30 -13.39 -4.88
CA CYS A 70 -6.40 -13.60 -3.94
C CYS A 70 -7.70 -12.96 -4.44
N ARG A 71 -7.67 -11.72 -4.96
CA ARG A 71 -8.81 -10.99 -5.50
C ARG A 71 -9.50 -11.76 -6.62
N VAL A 72 -8.74 -12.30 -7.56
CA VAL A 72 -9.27 -13.10 -8.68
C VAL A 72 -9.83 -14.43 -8.18
N MET A 73 -9.11 -15.12 -7.31
CA MET A 73 -9.56 -16.40 -6.73
C MET A 73 -10.83 -16.23 -5.89
N LYS A 74 -11.06 -15.09 -5.23
CA LYS A 74 -12.29 -14.82 -4.46
C LYS A 74 -13.52 -14.82 -5.39
N THR A 75 -13.42 -14.16 -6.55
CA THR A 75 -14.48 -14.20 -7.57
C THR A 75 -14.64 -15.60 -8.15
N CYS A 76 -13.56 -16.30 -8.50
CA CYS A 76 -13.63 -17.66 -9.04
C CYS A 76 -14.31 -18.63 -8.05
N LYS A 77 -13.93 -18.60 -6.77
CA LYS A 77 -14.50 -19.44 -5.72
C LYS A 77 -16.01 -19.21 -5.55
N ARG A 78 -16.47 -17.95 -5.61
CA ARG A 78 -17.91 -17.64 -5.56
C ARG A 78 -18.67 -18.22 -6.76
N LEU A 79 -18.04 -18.22 -7.93
CA LEU A 79 -18.61 -18.76 -9.17
C LEU A 79 -18.45 -20.28 -9.29
N GLY A 80 -17.82 -20.95 -8.32
CA GLY A 80 -17.55 -22.40 -8.39
C GLY A 80 -16.47 -22.81 -9.39
N ILE A 81 -15.63 -21.87 -9.84
CA ILE A 81 -14.54 -22.10 -10.79
C ILE A 81 -13.29 -22.54 -10.01
N LYS A 82 -12.69 -23.68 -10.40
CA LYS A 82 -11.44 -24.16 -9.79
C LYS A 82 -10.27 -23.25 -10.17
N THR A 83 -9.32 -23.11 -9.26
CA THR A 83 -8.21 -22.17 -9.37
C THR A 83 -6.86 -22.85 -9.24
N VAL A 84 -5.92 -22.45 -10.09
CA VAL A 84 -4.51 -22.86 -10.03
C VAL A 84 -3.66 -21.64 -9.70
N ALA A 85 -2.92 -21.69 -8.60
CA ALA A 85 -1.89 -20.71 -8.29
C ALA A 85 -0.54 -21.10 -8.91
N VAL A 86 0.17 -20.13 -9.47
CA VAL A 86 1.62 -20.28 -9.68
C VAL A 86 2.38 -19.58 -8.55
N HIS A 87 3.54 -20.12 -8.19
CA HIS A 87 4.37 -19.52 -7.14
C HIS A 87 5.87 -19.73 -7.39
N SER A 88 6.69 -18.81 -6.89
CA SER A 88 8.12 -19.03 -6.70
C SER A 88 8.37 -19.90 -5.45
N ASP A 89 9.61 -20.35 -5.24
CA ASP A 89 10.03 -21.05 -4.02
C ASP A 89 9.66 -20.32 -2.71
N VAL A 90 9.94 -19.01 -2.64
CA VAL A 90 9.67 -18.16 -1.46
C VAL A 90 8.18 -17.87 -1.25
N ASP A 91 7.35 -17.99 -2.29
CA ASP A 91 5.89 -17.81 -2.21
C ASP A 91 5.13 -19.12 -1.94
N SER A 92 5.81 -20.24 -1.72
CA SER A 92 5.18 -21.56 -1.50
C SER A 92 4.14 -21.60 -0.36
N LEU A 93 4.25 -20.69 0.62
CA LEU A 93 3.32 -20.53 1.74
C LEU A 93 2.50 -19.23 1.68
N ALA A 94 2.56 -18.48 0.58
CA ALA A 94 1.81 -17.25 0.39
C ALA A 94 0.29 -17.50 0.46
N VAL A 95 -0.49 -16.45 0.73
CA VAL A 95 -1.94 -16.56 0.93
C VAL A 95 -2.63 -17.11 -0.33
N HIS A 96 -2.30 -16.58 -1.51
CA HIS A 96 -2.89 -17.04 -2.78
C HIS A 96 -2.60 -18.52 -3.06
N THR A 97 -1.42 -18.99 -2.68
CA THR A 97 -0.98 -20.38 -2.88
C THR A 97 -1.73 -21.37 -1.97
N ARG A 98 -2.19 -20.92 -0.80
CA ARG A 98 -3.05 -21.72 0.10
C ARG A 98 -4.53 -21.59 -0.23
N MET A 99 -4.91 -20.54 -0.95
CA MET A 99 -6.29 -20.27 -1.35
C MET A 99 -6.72 -21.07 -2.57
N ALA A 100 -5.77 -21.35 -3.49
CA ALA A 100 -6.05 -22.09 -4.71
C ALA A 100 -6.29 -23.59 -4.48
N ASP A 101 -7.04 -24.20 -5.40
CA ASP A 101 -7.33 -25.64 -5.39
C ASP A 101 -6.09 -26.46 -5.77
N GLU A 102 -5.28 -25.94 -6.69
CA GLU A 102 -4.00 -26.49 -7.12
C GLU A 102 -2.91 -25.42 -7.13
N ARG A 103 -1.65 -25.84 -7.01
CA ARG A 103 -0.50 -24.93 -7.07
C ARG A 103 0.69 -25.54 -7.78
N VAL A 104 1.41 -24.71 -8.53
CA VAL A 104 2.61 -25.12 -9.29
C VAL A 104 3.77 -24.17 -9.00
N CYS A 105 4.91 -24.75 -8.61
CA CYS A 105 6.16 -23.99 -8.49
C CYS A 105 6.72 -23.69 -9.89
N ILE A 106 7.00 -22.42 -10.17
CA ILE A 106 7.45 -21.94 -11.49
C ILE A 106 8.90 -21.46 -11.51
N GLY A 107 9.62 -21.49 -10.38
CA GLY A 107 11.03 -21.12 -10.32
C GLY A 107 11.46 -20.51 -8.99
N PRO A 108 12.69 -19.97 -8.92
CA PRO A 108 13.24 -19.31 -7.74
C PRO A 108 12.62 -17.91 -7.52
N ALA A 109 13.02 -17.26 -6.44
CA ALA A 109 12.44 -16.00 -5.98
C ALA A 109 12.43 -14.84 -6.99
N PRO A 110 13.51 -14.56 -7.76
CA PRO A 110 13.54 -13.44 -8.71
C PRO A 110 12.44 -13.56 -9.75
N THR A 111 11.73 -12.45 -10.01
CA THR A 111 10.57 -12.46 -10.91
C THR A 111 10.95 -12.81 -12.35
N SER A 112 12.16 -12.46 -12.79
CA SER A 112 12.73 -12.80 -14.10
C SER A 112 12.88 -14.31 -14.31
N GLU A 113 13.04 -15.07 -13.24
CA GLU A 113 13.25 -16.51 -13.26
C GLU A 113 11.99 -17.30 -12.88
N SER A 114 10.92 -16.61 -12.47
CA SER A 114 9.63 -17.19 -12.06
C SER A 114 8.45 -16.54 -12.78
N TYR A 115 7.83 -15.51 -12.21
CA TYR A 115 6.57 -14.92 -12.70
C TYR A 115 6.64 -14.29 -14.11
N LEU A 116 7.84 -13.94 -14.60
CA LEU A 116 8.08 -13.46 -15.96
C LEU A 116 8.49 -14.58 -16.92
N ARG A 117 8.67 -15.81 -16.43
CA ARG A 117 9.14 -16.95 -17.22
C ARG A 117 7.98 -17.63 -17.92
N MET A 118 7.63 -17.13 -19.10
CA MET A 118 6.48 -17.60 -19.90
C MET A 118 6.43 -19.12 -20.05
N ASP A 119 7.57 -19.75 -20.36
CA ASP A 119 7.61 -21.20 -20.60
C ASP A 119 7.24 -22.00 -19.33
N ALA A 120 7.61 -21.52 -18.13
CA ALA A 120 7.21 -22.18 -16.87
C ALA A 120 5.69 -22.12 -16.66
N ILE A 121 5.09 -20.98 -16.99
CA ILE A 121 3.64 -20.76 -16.84
C ILE A 121 2.88 -21.58 -17.89
N LEU A 122 3.35 -21.63 -19.13
CA LEU A 122 2.75 -22.46 -20.19
C LEU A 122 2.84 -23.96 -19.83
N ASP A 123 3.93 -24.41 -19.23
CA ASP A 123 4.05 -25.77 -18.72
C ASP A 123 3.08 -26.05 -17.56
N ALA A 124 2.88 -25.08 -16.66
CA ALA A 124 1.91 -25.17 -15.56
C ALA A 124 0.47 -25.26 -16.09
N VAL A 125 0.13 -24.48 -17.12
CA VAL A 125 -1.17 -24.53 -17.80
C VAL A 125 -1.39 -25.93 -18.38
N LYS A 126 -0.42 -26.48 -19.11
CA LYS A 126 -0.50 -27.83 -19.69
C LYS A 126 -0.67 -28.93 -18.64
N LYS A 127 0.11 -28.86 -17.55
CA LYS A 127 0.06 -29.85 -16.46
C LYS A 127 -1.26 -29.86 -15.70
N THR A 128 -1.86 -28.68 -15.51
CA THR A 128 -3.09 -28.55 -14.70
C THR A 128 -4.38 -28.63 -15.51
N GLY A 129 -4.30 -28.49 -16.84
CA GLY A 129 -5.46 -28.47 -17.73
C GLY A 129 -6.32 -27.21 -17.54
N ALA A 130 -5.71 -26.09 -17.13
CA ALA A 130 -6.42 -24.82 -17.02
C ALA A 130 -6.92 -24.36 -18.40
N GLN A 131 -8.20 -23.99 -18.47
CA GLN A 131 -8.86 -23.57 -19.72
C GLN A 131 -8.58 -22.10 -20.05
N ALA A 132 -8.22 -21.32 -19.04
CA ALA A 132 -7.91 -19.91 -19.18
C ALA A 132 -6.83 -19.48 -18.19
N VAL A 133 -6.15 -18.37 -18.51
CA VAL A 133 -5.17 -17.72 -17.65
C VAL A 133 -5.64 -16.30 -17.34
N HIS A 134 -5.76 -15.99 -16.06
CA HIS A 134 -5.95 -14.62 -15.60
C HIS A 134 -4.60 -14.01 -15.21
N PRO A 135 -4.11 -12.98 -15.91
CA PRO A 135 -2.79 -12.42 -15.64
C PRO A 135 -2.78 -11.44 -14.45
N GLY A 136 -3.95 -10.95 -14.02
CA GLY A 136 -4.02 -9.89 -13.02
C GLY A 136 -3.50 -8.58 -13.61
N TYR A 137 -2.52 -7.97 -12.95
CA TYR A 137 -1.83 -6.78 -13.43
C TYR A 137 -0.32 -6.89 -13.19
N GLY A 138 0.48 -6.13 -13.96
CA GLY A 138 1.93 -6.31 -13.99
C GLY A 138 2.33 -7.70 -14.52
N PHE A 139 3.61 -8.04 -14.36
CA PHE A 139 4.19 -9.27 -14.92
C PHE A 139 3.89 -9.43 -16.42
N LEU A 140 3.10 -10.44 -16.79
CA LEU A 140 2.78 -10.79 -18.17
C LEU A 140 1.42 -10.24 -18.64
N SER A 141 0.74 -9.41 -17.84
CA SER A 141 -0.60 -8.90 -18.17
C SER A 141 -0.66 -8.04 -19.43
N GLU A 142 0.45 -7.41 -19.80
CA GLU A 142 0.55 -6.54 -20.98
C GLU A 142 1.61 -7.09 -21.96
N ASN A 143 1.88 -8.40 -21.88
CA ASN A 143 2.86 -9.03 -22.76
C ASN A 143 2.18 -9.66 -23.99
N THR A 144 2.36 -9.02 -25.14
CA THR A 144 1.81 -9.46 -26.45
C THR A 144 2.16 -10.91 -26.78
N VAL A 145 3.40 -11.33 -26.54
CA VAL A 145 3.89 -12.67 -26.90
C VAL A 145 3.23 -13.72 -26.02
N PHE A 146 3.06 -13.45 -24.73
CA PHE A 146 2.42 -14.38 -23.80
C PHE A 146 0.94 -14.61 -24.16
N ALA A 147 0.20 -13.54 -24.45
CA ALA A 147 -1.20 -13.64 -24.90
C ALA A 147 -1.32 -14.44 -26.21
N ALA A 148 -0.41 -14.23 -27.16
CA ALA A 148 -0.38 -14.99 -28.42
C ALA A 148 -0.09 -16.48 -28.20
N LYS A 149 0.94 -16.82 -27.40
CA LYS A 149 1.29 -18.21 -27.09
C LYS A 149 0.16 -18.98 -26.39
N LEU A 150 -0.63 -18.32 -25.54
CA LEU A 150 -1.81 -18.95 -24.91
C LEU A 150 -2.90 -19.26 -25.94
N ALA A 151 -3.17 -18.34 -26.87
CA ALA A 151 -4.11 -18.56 -27.94
C ALA A 151 -3.70 -19.72 -28.87
N GLU A 152 -2.41 -19.83 -29.19
CA GLU A 152 -1.85 -20.94 -30.01
C GLU A 152 -2.10 -22.33 -29.40
N ILE A 153 -2.16 -22.44 -28.07
CA ILE A 153 -2.44 -23.70 -27.36
C ILE A 153 -3.90 -23.86 -26.96
N GLY A 154 -4.80 -22.99 -27.45
CA GLY A 154 -6.24 -23.05 -27.18
C GLY A 154 -6.64 -22.66 -25.74
N VAL A 155 -5.81 -21.88 -25.05
CA VAL A 155 -6.08 -21.41 -23.68
C VAL A 155 -6.45 -19.94 -23.70
N GLU A 156 -7.57 -19.57 -23.09
CA GLU A 156 -8.05 -18.20 -23.12
C GLU A 156 -7.19 -17.29 -22.24
N PHE A 157 -6.70 -16.19 -22.80
CA PHE A 157 -6.11 -15.10 -22.02
C PHE A 157 -7.21 -14.17 -21.52
N ILE A 158 -7.45 -14.13 -20.21
CA ILE A 158 -8.50 -13.28 -19.62
C ILE A 158 -8.00 -11.83 -19.53
N GLY A 159 -8.07 -11.16 -20.67
CA GLY A 159 -7.55 -9.82 -20.93
C GLY A 159 -7.83 -9.44 -22.38
N PRO A 160 -7.30 -8.33 -22.89
CA PRO A 160 -7.45 -7.96 -24.29
C PRO A 160 -6.64 -8.85 -25.23
N SER A 161 -6.91 -8.73 -26.54
CA SER A 161 -6.15 -9.46 -27.56
C SER A 161 -4.67 -9.04 -27.62
N SER A 162 -3.81 -9.95 -28.11
CA SER A 162 -2.39 -9.63 -28.37
C SER A 162 -2.22 -8.42 -29.29
N LYS A 163 -3.08 -8.27 -30.30
CA LYS A 163 -3.13 -7.11 -31.22
C LYS A 163 -3.43 -5.82 -30.46
N SER A 164 -4.43 -5.81 -29.59
CA SER A 164 -4.81 -4.63 -28.80
C SER A 164 -3.73 -4.25 -27.78
N ILE A 165 -3.08 -5.23 -27.14
CA ILE A 165 -1.94 -5.01 -26.25
C ILE A 165 -0.78 -4.36 -27.01
N HIS A 166 -0.43 -4.90 -28.18
CA HIS A 166 0.66 -4.36 -28.99
C HIS A 166 0.38 -2.91 -29.42
N ALA A 167 -0.81 -2.67 -29.96
CA ALA A 167 -1.22 -1.36 -30.49
C ALA A 167 -1.16 -0.25 -29.45
N MET A 168 -1.47 -0.56 -28.18
CA MET A 168 -1.44 0.40 -27.07
C MET A 168 -0.09 0.46 -26.35
N GLY A 169 0.78 -0.54 -26.52
CA GLY A 169 2.11 -0.58 -25.89
C GLY A 169 3.15 0.30 -26.58
N ASP A 170 3.04 0.56 -27.89
CA ASP A 170 3.88 1.54 -28.58
C ASP A 170 3.23 2.93 -28.50
N LYS A 171 3.93 3.91 -27.89
CA LYS A 171 3.41 5.26 -27.68
C LYS A 171 3.13 6.03 -28.97
N ILE A 172 3.85 5.75 -30.04
CA ILE A 172 3.63 6.41 -31.34
C ILE A 172 2.39 5.82 -32.00
N GLU A 173 2.28 4.49 -32.00
CA GLU A 173 1.12 3.81 -32.55
C GLU A 173 -0.15 4.18 -31.79
N SER A 174 -0.10 4.16 -30.46
CA SER A 174 -1.25 4.49 -29.60
C SER A 174 -1.73 5.91 -29.81
N LYS A 175 -0.82 6.89 -29.95
CA LYS A 175 -1.16 8.26 -30.32
C LYS A 175 -1.86 8.37 -31.67
N ARG A 176 -1.35 7.69 -32.70
CA ARG A 176 -1.96 7.70 -34.04
C ARG A 176 -3.36 7.11 -34.02
N ILE A 177 -3.59 6.07 -33.23
CA ILE A 177 -4.91 5.48 -33.05
C ILE A 177 -5.82 6.46 -32.29
N ALA A 178 -5.35 7.05 -31.20
CA ALA A 178 -6.11 8.02 -30.41
C ALA A 178 -6.54 9.25 -31.23
N MET A 179 -5.66 9.79 -32.08
CA MET A 179 -6.00 10.86 -33.01
C MET A 179 -7.07 10.45 -34.02
N ARG A 180 -6.95 9.27 -34.63
CA ARG A 180 -7.98 8.73 -35.55
C ARG A 180 -9.32 8.50 -34.84
N ALA A 181 -9.27 8.11 -33.56
CA ALA A 181 -10.44 7.93 -32.71
C ALA A 181 -11.00 9.26 -32.15
N LYS A 182 -10.41 10.41 -32.55
CA LYS A 182 -10.80 11.76 -32.12
C LYS A 182 -10.74 11.96 -30.60
N VAL A 183 -9.75 11.34 -29.97
CA VAL A 183 -9.45 11.55 -28.54
C VAL A 183 -8.60 12.81 -28.40
N ASN A 184 -8.86 13.60 -27.37
CA ASN A 184 -8.09 14.80 -27.07
C ASN A 184 -6.63 14.43 -26.76
N MET A 185 -5.69 14.96 -27.51
CA MET A 185 -4.26 14.69 -27.33
C MET A 185 -3.54 15.85 -26.66
N ILE A 186 -2.49 15.55 -25.89
CA ILE A 186 -1.57 16.57 -25.40
C ILE A 186 -0.91 17.23 -26.62
N PRO A 187 -0.91 18.58 -26.72
CA PRO A 187 -0.21 19.27 -27.80
C PRO A 187 1.25 18.83 -27.87
N GLY A 188 1.74 18.46 -29.04
CA GLY A 188 3.08 17.89 -29.17
C GLY A 188 3.44 17.59 -30.62
N HIS A 189 4.60 16.97 -30.81
CA HIS A 189 5.04 16.53 -32.14
C HIS A 189 4.54 15.11 -32.43
N ASP A 190 4.01 14.91 -33.64
CA ASP A 190 3.42 13.63 -34.10
C ASP A 190 4.46 12.61 -34.62
N GLY A 191 5.73 12.98 -34.63
CA GLY A 191 6.85 12.18 -35.11
C GLY A 191 7.92 11.89 -34.06
N VAL A 192 8.99 11.23 -34.51
CA VAL A 192 10.18 10.98 -33.68
C VAL A 192 11.09 12.21 -33.72
N VAL A 193 11.52 12.66 -32.55
CA VAL A 193 12.52 13.73 -32.41
C VAL A 193 13.87 13.19 -32.87
N LYS A 194 14.45 13.83 -33.90
CA LYS A 194 15.64 13.35 -34.62
C LYS A 194 16.93 13.53 -33.82
N ASP A 195 17.11 14.70 -33.24
CA ASP A 195 18.30 15.11 -32.51
C ASP A 195 17.97 16.25 -31.53
N ALA A 196 18.99 16.71 -30.80
CA ALA A 196 18.83 17.75 -29.77
C ALA A 196 18.48 19.13 -30.35
N ASP A 197 18.86 19.44 -31.59
CA ASP A 197 18.52 20.71 -32.25
C ASP A 197 17.05 20.71 -32.66
N HIS A 198 16.61 19.65 -33.33
CA HIS A 198 15.20 19.43 -33.66
C HIS A 198 14.32 19.41 -32.40
N CYS A 199 14.81 18.88 -31.27
CA CYS A 199 14.12 18.95 -29.98
C CYS A 199 13.87 20.40 -29.51
N VAL A 200 14.83 21.31 -29.70
CA VAL A 200 14.71 22.72 -29.31
C VAL A 200 13.76 23.47 -30.25
N GLU A 201 13.82 23.19 -31.54
CA GLU A 201 12.91 23.76 -32.54
C GLU A 201 11.45 23.42 -32.18
N LEU A 202 11.16 22.14 -31.96
CA LEU A 202 9.84 21.67 -31.55
C LEU A 202 9.42 22.24 -30.18
N ALA A 203 10.36 22.38 -29.24
CA ALA A 203 10.06 22.96 -27.94
C ALA A 203 9.63 24.44 -28.03
N LYS A 204 10.21 25.19 -28.96
CA LYS A 204 9.81 26.59 -29.24
C LYS A 204 8.46 26.68 -29.92
N GLU A 205 8.16 25.77 -30.84
CA GLU A 205 6.87 25.69 -31.53
C GLU A 205 5.73 25.35 -30.57
N ILE A 206 5.92 24.32 -29.72
CA ILE A 206 4.95 23.90 -28.70
C ILE A 206 4.85 24.95 -27.57
N GLY A 207 5.96 25.63 -27.29
CA GLY A 207 6.14 26.56 -26.19
C GLY A 207 6.49 25.87 -24.87
N TYR A 208 7.43 26.43 -24.11
CA TYR A 208 7.83 25.91 -22.80
C TYR A 208 6.75 26.07 -21.71
N PRO A 209 6.79 25.25 -20.64
CA PRO A 209 7.63 24.05 -20.49
C PRO A 209 7.15 22.89 -21.37
N VAL A 210 8.08 21.99 -21.73
CA VAL A 210 7.84 20.79 -22.52
C VAL A 210 8.35 19.54 -21.81
N MET A 211 7.77 18.40 -22.13
CA MET A 211 8.14 17.08 -21.61
C MET A 211 8.72 16.25 -22.76
N ILE A 212 9.92 15.73 -22.54
CA ILE A 212 10.63 14.85 -23.46
C ILE A 212 10.50 13.42 -22.93
N LYS A 213 9.96 12.51 -23.74
CA LYS A 213 9.61 11.14 -23.34
C LYS A 213 10.19 10.11 -24.32
N ALA A 214 10.68 8.99 -23.81
CA ALA A 214 11.04 7.85 -24.64
C ALA A 214 9.78 7.17 -25.22
N SER A 215 9.88 6.70 -26.48
CA SER A 215 8.80 5.97 -27.17
C SER A 215 8.54 4.61 -26.50
N ALA A 216 9.59 3.91 -26.10
CA ALA A 216 9.52 2.68 -25.33
C ALA A 216 9.69 2.93 -23.82
N GLY A 217 9.05 2.10 -23.01
CA GLY A 217 9.18 2.12 -21.54
C GLY A 217 8.02 2.82 -20.81
N GLY A 218 7.77 2.38 -19.57
CA GLY A 218 6.71 2.88 -18.68
C GLY A 218 7.24 3.35 -17.32
N GLY A 219 6.36 3.93 -16.49
CA GLY A 219 6.69 4.31 -15.10
C GLY A 219 7.58 5.56 -14.97
N GLY A 220 7.60 6.46 -15.96
CA GLY A 220 8.35 7.71 -15.90
C GLY A 220 9.85 7.61 -16.22
N LYS A 221 10.38 6.42 -16.54
CA LYS A 221 11.77 6.24 -16.98
C LYS A 221 11.99 6.88 -18.35
N GLY A 222 13.11 7.59 -18.53
CA GLY A 222 13.40 8.35 -19.75
C GLY A 222 12.50 9.57 -19.99
N MET A 223 11.79 10.06 -18.97
CA MET A 223 10.98 11.28 -19.04
C MET A 223 11.65 12.46 -18.34
N ARG A 224 11.75 13.61 -19.03
CA ARG A 224 12.37 14.83 -18.48
C ARG A 224 11.62 16.08 -18.90
N ILE A 225 11.49 17.01 -17.96
CA ILE A 225 10.88 18.34 -18.20
C ILE A 225 11.99 19.31 -18.61
N ALA A 226 11.71 20.14 -19.60
CA ALA A 226 12.57 21.24 -20.02
C ALA A 226 11.80 22.55 -19.96
N TRP A 227 12.41 23.56 -19.32
CA TRP A 227 11.85 24.90 -19.17
C TRP A 227 12.45 25.92 -20.14
N ASN A 228 13.56 25.56 -20.80
CA ASN A 228 14.29 26.40 -21.74
C ASN A 228 15.13 25.54 -22.71
N ASP A 229 15.73 26.19 -23.71
CA ASP A 229 16.54 25.56 -24.76
C ASP A 229 17.70 24.71 -24.23
N LYS A 230 18.41 25.20 -23.20
CA LYS A 230 19.56 24.49 -22.62
C LYS A 230 19.13 23.19 -21.95
N GLU A 231 18.03 23.25 -21.22
CA GLU A 231 17.42 22.08 -20.60
C GLU A 231 16.87 21.11 -21.64
N ALA A 232 16.23 21.58 -22.71
CA ALA A 232 15.68 20.71 -23.75
C ALA A 232 16.78 19.86 -24.43
N ARG A 233 17.92 20.47 -24.78
CA ARG A 233 19.09 19.75 -25.32
C ARG A 233 19.62 18.70 -24.36
N THR A 234 19.74 19.08 -23.09
CA THR A 234 20.27 18.21 -22.03
C THR A 234 19.31 17.04 -21.77
N ALA A 235 18.02 17.33 -21.66
CA ALA A 235 16.97 16.37 -21.43
C ALA A 235 16.85 15.35 -22.58
N PHE A 236 16.89 15.80 -23.84
CA PHE A 236 16.90 14.89 -24.99
C PHE A 236 18.07 13.91 -24.94
N ARG A 237 19.29 14.43 -24.75
CA ARG A 237 20.51 13.61 -24.70
C ARG A 237 20.45 12.57 -23.59
N LEU A 238 20.08 12.98 -22.38
CA LEU A 238 20.01 12.10 -21.22
C LEU A 238 18.90 11.06 -21.37
N SER A 239 17.70 11.48 -21.79
CA SER A 239 16.57 10.56 -21.97
C SER A 239 16.80 9.56 -23.09
N SER A 240 17.43 9.95 -24.20
CA SER A 240 17.77 9.03 -25.30
C SER A 240 18.79 7.96 -24.86
N GLN A 241 19.82 8.35 -24.11
CA GLN A 241 20.80 7.41 -23.55
C GLN A 241 20.17 6.44 -22.54
N GLU A 242 19.29 6.94 -21.68
CA GLU A 242 18.54 6.15 -20.71
C GLU A 242 17.59 5.16 -21.41
N ALA A 243 16.88 5.60 -22.46
CA ALA A 243 15.98 4.76 -23.24
C ALA A 243 16.72 3.65 -23.99
N LYS A 244 17.86 3.99 -24.63
CA LYS A 244 18.71 3.02 -25.33
C LYS A 244 19.26 1.95 -24.39
N SER A 245 19.77 2.36 -23.24
CA SER A 245 20.34 1.44 -22.25
C SER A 245 19.28 0.58 -21.55
N SER A 246 18.08 1.12 -21.31
CA SER A 246 17.02 0.43 -20.58
C SER A 246 16.13 -0.45 -21.46
N PHE A 247 15.87 -0.02 -22.70
CA PHE A 247 14.83 -0.61 -23.56
C PHE A 247 15.32 -0.94 -24.98
N GLY A 248 16.57 -0.60 -25.33
CA GLY A 248 17.10 -0.83 -26.68
C GLY A 248 16.47 0.03 -27.78
N ASP A 249 15.66 1.03 -27.41
CA ASP A 249 14.95 1.94 -28.32
C ASP A 249 15.27 3.39 -27.91
N ASP A 250 15.85 4.15 -28.84
CA ASP A 250 16.27 5.54 -28.62
C ASP A 250 15.31 6.58 -29.24
N ARG A 251 14.15 6.14 -29.76
CA ARG A 251 13.14 7.04 -30.31
C ARG A 251 12.55 7.90 -29.20
N MET A 252 12.56 9.21 -29.43
CA MET A 252 12.08 10.22 -28.48
C MET A 252 10.86 10.97 -29.00
N LEU A 253 10.01 11.41 -28.08
CA LEU A 253 8.81 12.21 -28.28
C LEU A 253 8.90 13.50 -27.46
N ILE A 254 8.25 14.55 -27.94
CA ILE A 254 8.13 15.83 -27.24
C ILE A 254 6.67 16.28 -27.19
N GLU A 255 6.24 16.69 -25.99
CA GLU A 255 4.88 17.11 -25.69
C GLU A 255 4.89 18.36 -24.81
N LYS A 256 3.77 19.09 -24.80
CA LYS A 256 3.54 20.16 -23.84
C LYS A 256 3.55 19.59 -22.43
N PHE A 257 4.29 20.22 -21.53
CA PHE A 257 4.22 19.87 -20.12
C PHE A 257 3.03 20.59 -19.48
N ILE A 258 2.14 19.82 -18.85
CA ILE A 258 1.05 20.34 -18.02
C ILE A 258 1.61 20.41 -16.60
N ASP A 259 1.71 21.63 -16.05
CA ASP A 259 2.48 21.87 -14.82
C ASP A 259 1.78 21.36 -13.55
N ASN A 260 0.46 21.51 -13.45
CA ASN A 260 -0.33 21.13 -12.27
C ASN A 260 -1.54 20.26 -12.67
N PRO A 261 -1.33 19.12 -13.33
CA PRO A 261 -2.42 18.29 -13.79
C PRO A 261 -3.03 17.51 -12.63
N ARG A 262 -4.27 17.09 -12.84
CA ARG A 262 -4.88 15.97 -12.13
C ARG A 262 -4.75 14.73 -13.00
N HIS A 263 -4.42 13.60 -12.38
CA HIS A 263 -4.41 12.31 -13.06
C HIS A 263 -5.79 11.70 -12.87
N ILE A 264 -6.57 11.66 -13.95
CA ILE A 264 -7.94 11.13 -13.95
C ILE A 264 -8.05 10.07 -15.02
N GLU A 265 -8.56 8.90 -14.66
CA GLU A 265 -8.60 7.75 -15.55
C GLU A 265 -10.01 7.18 -15.67
N MET A 266 -10.33 6.62 -16.84
CA MET A 266 -11.64 6.07 -17.14
C MET A 266 -11.55 4.55 -17.22
N GLN A 267 -12.32 3.85 -16.39
CA GLN A 267 -12.46 2.40 -16.52
C GLN A 267 -13.27 2.08 -17.76
N VAL A 268 -12.74 1.22 -18.64
CA VAL A 268 -13.50 0.66 -19.77
C VAL A 268 -13.65 -0.85 -19.61
N LEU A 269 -14.76 -1.37 -20.15
CA LEU A 269 -15.09 -2.78 -20.19
C LEU A 269 -15.71 -3.10 -21.55
N GLY A 270 -15.06 -3.98 -22.33
CA GLY A 270 -15.53 -4.41 -23.64
C GLY A 270 -15.79 -5.91 -23.72
N ASP A 271 -16.66 -6.34 -24.63
CA ASP A 271 -16.83 -7.74 -25.01
C ASP A 271 -16.30 -8.04 -26.41
N LYS A 272 -16.24 -9.33 -26.76
CA LYS A 272 -15.78 -9.82 -28.07
C LYS A 272 -16.77 -9.52 -29.21
N TYR A 273 -17.88 -8.82 -28.94
CA TYR A 273 -18.93 -8.48 -29.90
C TYR A 273 -18.94 -6.99 -30.26
N GLY A 274 -17.92 -6.24 -29.82
CA GLY A 274 -17.77 -4.81 -30.10
C GLY A 274 -18.58 -3.90 -29.17
N ASN A 275 -19.23 -4.46 -28.13
CA ASN A 275 -19.84 -3.62 -27.09
C ASN A 275 -18.74 -3.16 -26.14
N VAL A 276 -18.72 -1.86 -25.84
CA VAL A 276 -17.78 -1.27 -24.88
C VAL A 276 -18.52 -0.24 -24.05
N LEU A 277 -18.31 -0.30 -22.73
CA LEU A 277 -18.87 0.59 -21.72
C LEU A 277 -17.74 1.31 -20.97
N TRP A 278 -18.03 2.47 -20.40
CA TRP A 278 -17.20 3.07 -19.35
C TRP A 278 -17.86 2.91 -17.97
N LEU A 279 -17.06 2.58 -16.96
CA LEU A 279 -17.49 2.36 -15.57
C LEU A 279 -17.11 3.55 -14.67
N ASN A 280 -17.32 4.76 -15.19
CA ASN A 280 -16.92 6.05 -14.60
C ASN A 280 -15.40 6.21 -14.38
N GLU A 281 -15.03 7.37 -13.89
CA GLU A 281 -13.65 7.79 -13.66
C GLU A 281 -13.16 7.51 -12.24
N ARG A 282 -11.83 7.47 -12.12
CA ARG A 282 -11.09 7.51 -10.86
C ARG A 282 -10.11 8.68 -10.90
N GLU A 283 -9.90 9.34 -9.77
CA GLU A 283 -8.84 10.32 -9.59
C GLU A 283 -7.69 9.71 -8.81
N CYS A 284 -6.50 9.70 -9.42
CA CYS A 284 -5.28 9.09 -8.88
C CYS A 284 -4.16 10.14 -8.73
N SER A 285 -4.55 11.41 -8.53
CA SER A 285 -3.63 12.56 -8.44
C SER A 285 -2.64 12.44 -7.26
N ILE A 286 -2.99 11.72 -6.19
CA ILE A 286 -2.09 11.54 -5.05
C ILE A 286 -1.09 10.42 -5.36
N GLN A 287 0.08 10.84 -5.82
CA GLN A 287 1.15 9.95 -6.25
C GLN A 287 2.52 10.38 -5.70
N ARG A 288 3.40 9.40 -5.51
CA ARG A 288 4.80 9.58 -5.11
C ARG A 288 5.70 9.06 -6.22
N ARG A 289 6.52 9.92 -6.83
CA ARG A 289 7.44 9.52 -7.93
C ARG A 289 6.72 8.69 -9.01
N ASN A 290 5.51 9.13 -9.39
CA ASN A 290 4.60 8.44 -10.34
C ASN A 290 3.99 7.11 -9.83
N GLN A 291 4.23 6.71 -8.59
CA GLN A 291 3.51 5.61 -7.93
C GLN A 291 2.23 6.14 -7.30
N LYS A 292 1.06 5.63 -7.70
CA LYS A 292 -0.24 5.98 -7.11
C LYS A 292 -0.29 5.55 -5.62
N VAL A 293 -0.82 6.41 -4.75
CA VAL A 293 -0.84 6.20 -3.28
C VAL A 293 -2.26 6.22 -2.73
N ILE A 294 -3.07 7.20 -3.16
CA ILE A 294 -4.48 7.32 -2.81
C ILE A 294 -5.27 7.58 -4.09
N GLU A 295 -6.37 6.84 -4.23
CA GLU A 295 -7.28 6.90 -5.37
C GLU A 295 -8.71 7.11 -4.88
N GLU A 296 -9.53 7.82 -5.65
CA GLU A 296 -10.95 7.99 -5.32
C GLU A 296 -11.86 7.92 -6.55
N ALA A 297 -13.09 7.45 -6.34
CA ALA A 297 -14.13 7.40 -7.36
C ALA A 297 -15.46 7.87 -6.76
N PRO A 298 -16.19 8.79 -7.42
CA PRO A 298 -15.79 9.58 -8.60
C PRO A 298 -14.71 10.64 -8.27
N SER A 299 -14.31 11.46 -9.24
CA SER A 299 -13.41 12.59 -9.02
C SER A 299 -14.14 13.80 -8.43
N THR A 300 -13.47 14.55 -7.56
CA THR A 300 -13.97 15.83 -7.03
C THR A 300 -14.01 16.95 -8.07
N PHE A 301 -13.25 16.80 -9.15
CA PHE A 301 -13.04 17.84 -10.17
C PHE A 301 -13.93 17.67 -11.41
N VAL A 302 -14.36 16.43 -11.68
CA VAL A 302 -15.10 16.06 -12.90
C VAL A 302 -16.60 16.25 -12.72
N ASP A 303 -17.17 17.17 -13.50
CA ASP A 303 -18.62 17.34 -13.61
C ASP A 303 -19.26 16.33 -14.58
N PRO A 304 -20.60 16.17 -14.58
CA PRO A 304 -21.27 15.17 -15.43
C PRO A 304 -21.02 15.34 -16.95
N ALA A 305 -20.87 16.58 -17.43
CA ALA A 305 -20.63 16.84 -18.85
C ALA A 305 -19.22 16.39 -19.25
N MET A 306 -18.23 16.76 -18.44
CA MET A 306 -16.85 16.32 -18.61
C MET A 306 -16.73 14.79 -18.50
N ARG A 307 -17.37 14.17 -17.50
CA ARG A 307 -17.40 12.71 -17.31
C ARG A 307 -17.90 11.99 -18.56
N LYS A 308 -19.01 12.47 -19.11
CA LYS A 308 -19.58 11.92 -20.34
C LYS A 308 -18.61 12.06 -21.52
N ALA A 309 -18.02 13.24 -21.71
CA ALA A 309 -17.07 13.48 -22.79
C ALA A 309 -15.82 12.58 -22.69
N MET A 310 -15.24 12.43 -21.50
CA MET A 310 -14.13 11.52 -21.24
C MET A 310 -14.53 10.06 -21.48
N GLY A 311 -15.70 9.64 -21.00
CA GLY A 311 -16.23 8.29 -21.18
C GLY A 311 -16.46 7.92 -22.64
N GLU A 312 -17.06 8.83 -23.41
CA GLU A 312 -17.30 8.65 -24.85
C GLU A 312 -15.98 8.56 -25.64
N GLN A 313 -14.99 9.41 -25.31
CA GLN A 313 -13.67 9.33 -25.94
C GLN A 313 -12.91 8.04 -25.56
N ALA A 314 -13.00 7.61 -24.30
CA ALA A 314 -12.40 6.35 -23.86
C ALA A 314 -13.02 5.14 -24.58
N VAL A 315 -14.36 5.12 -24.75
CA VAL A 315 -15.04 4.08 -25.53
C VAL A 315 -14.70 4.16 -27.01
N SER A 316 -14.58 5.35 -27.59
CA SER A 316 -14.15 5.54 -28.97
C SER A 316 -12.76 4.92 -29.21
N LEU A 317 -11.80 5.21 -28.32
CA LEU A 317 -10.46 4.63 -28.35
C LEU A 317 -10.48 3.11 -28.25
N ALA A 318 -11.19 2.57 -27.26
CA ALA A 318 -11.30 1.14 -27.03
C ALA A 318 -11.91 0.42 -28.25
N LYS A 319 -12.94 0.99 -28.88
CA LYS A 319 -13.51 0.45 -30.12
C LYS A 319 -12.53 0.50 -31.30
N ALA A 320 -11.73 1.56 -31.42
CA ALA A 320 -10.75 1.71 -32.50
C ALA A 320 -9.65 0.64 -32.47
N VAL A 321 -9.42 -0.01 -31.32
CA VAL A 321 -8.46 -1.10 -31.16
C VAL A 321 -9.12 -2.46 -30.93
N GLU A 322 -10.42 -2.56 -31.18
CA GLU A 322 -11.22 -3.78 -30.98
C GLU A 322 -11.04 -4.36 -29.56
N TYR A 323 -10.99 -3.47 -28.57
CA TYR A 323 -10.68 -3.83 -27.18
C TYR A 323 -11.81 -4.65 -26.54
N PHE A 324 -11.44 -5.68 -25.78
CA PHE A 324 -12.34 -6.42 -24.91
C PHE A 324 -11.67 -6.72 -23.57
N SER A 325 -12.45 -7.22 -22.60
CA SER A 325 -12.08 -7.31 -21.19
C SER A 325 -12.01 -5.94 -20.53
N ALA A 326 -11.40 -5.85 -19.34
CA ALA A 326 -11.20 -4.60 -18.63
C ALA A 326 -9.95 -3.86 -19.12
N GLY A 327 -10.03 -2.53 -19.19
CA GLY A 327 -8.90 -1.65 -19.51
C GLY A 327 -9.09 -0.29 -18.85
N THR A 328 -8.07 0.56 -18.89
CA THR A 328 -8.19 1.91 -18.34
C THR A 328 -7.51 2.91 -19.26
N VAL A 329 -8.25 3.96 -19.61
CA VAL A 329 -7.74 5.09 -20.38
C VAL A 329 -7.36 6.20 -19.41
N GLU A 330 -6.07 6.52 -19.33
CA GLU A 330 -5.54 7.54 -18.43
C GLU A 330 -5.55 8.92 -19.12
N PHE A 331 -6.01 9.94 -18.39
CA PHE A 331 -6.02 11.33 -18.84
C PHE A 331 -5.28 12.23 -17.85
N LEU A 332 -4.64 13.27 -18.39
CA LEU A 332 -4.20 14.44 -17.64
C LEU A 332 -5.22 15.55 -17.80
N VAL A 333 -5.68 16.10 -16.69
CA VAL A 333 -6.66 17.18 -16.66
C VAL A 333 -6.03 18.45 -16.12
N ASP A 334 -6.10 19.55 -16.87
CA ASP A 334 -5.58 20.84 -16.45
C ASP A 334 -6.56 21.61 -15.54
N SER A 335 -6.11 22.76 -15.01
CA SER A 335 -6.93 23.60 -14.14
C SER A 335 -8.15 24.23 -14.83
N LYS A 336 -8.19 24.25 -16.17
CA LYS A 336 -9.29 24.75 -17.00
C LYS A 336 -10.26 23.64 -17.41
N LYS A 337 -10.11 22.42 -16.86
CA LYS A 337 -10.89 21.22 -17.21
C LYS A 337 -10.70 20.73 -18.65
N ASN A 338 -9.61 21.13 -19.31
CA ASN A 338 -9.20 20.43 -20.52
C ASN A 338 -8.57 19.10 -20.11
N PHE A 339 -8.98 18.02 -20.76
CA PHE A 339 -8.44 16.69 -20.52
C PHE A 339 -7.73 16.17 -21.76
N TYR A 340 -6.63 15.47 -21.56
CA TYR A 340 -5.74 15.00 -22.60
C TYR A 340 -5.35 13.55 -22.34
N PHE A 341 -5.43 12.72 -23.36
CA PHE A 341 -5.02 11.32 -23.32
C PHE A 341 -3.54 11.20 -22.98
N LEU A 342 -3.24 10.34 -22.00
CA LEU A 342 -1.88 10.00 -21.60
C LEU A 342 -1.49 8.63 -22.19
N GLU A 343 -2.21 7.59 -21.80
CA GLU A 343 -2.01 6.22 -22.28
C GLU A 343 -3.24 5.35 -21.99
N MET A 344 -3.25 4.13 -22.53
CA MET A 344 -4.25 3.11 -22.22
C MET A 344 -3.56 1.89 -21.63
N ASN A 345 -3.88 1.59 -20.36
CA ASN A 345 -3.40 0.38 -19.70
C ASN A 345 -4.28 -0.80 -20.11
N THR A 346 -3.67 -1.83 -20.69
CA THR A 346 -4.37 -2.94 -21.35
C THR A 346 -4.63 -4.11 -20.40
N ARG A 347 -5.08 -3.78 -19.19
CA ARG A 347 -5.24 -4.70 -18.06
C ARG A 347 -6.24 -4.17 -17.03
N LEU A 348 -6.57 -5.02 -16.06
CA LEU A 348 -7.20 -4.58 -14.82
C LEU A 348 -6.28 -3.61 -14.08
N GLN A 349 -6.82 -2.48 -13.59
CA GLN A 349 -6.06 -1.57 -12.73
C GLN A 349 -6.09 -2.03 -11.27
N VAL A 350 -5.07 -1.62 -10.51
CA VAL A 350 -4.92 -2.01 -9.09
C VAL A 350 -6.11 -1.48 -8.28
N GLU A 351 -6.44 -0.22 -8.55
CA GLU A 351 -7.48 0.64 -8.00
C GLU A 351 -8.89 0.40 -8.58
N HIS A 352 -9.12 -0.72 -9.28
CA HIS A 352 -10.48 -1.09 -9.70
C HIS A 352 -11.50 -1.21 -8.53
N PRO A 353 -11.15 -1.58 -7.27
CA PRO A 353 -12.14 -1.74 -6.21
C PRO A 353 -13.01 -0.51 -5.94
N ILE A 354 -12.47 0.71 -6.07
CA ILE A 354 -13.27 1.94 -5.91
C ILE A 354 -14.30 2.11 -7.01
N THR A 355 -14.00 1.68 -8.24
CA THR A 355 -14.99 1.58 -9.32
C THR A 355 -16.08 0.56 -8.98
N GLU A 356 -15.70 -0.62 -8.47
CA GLU A 356 -16.67 -1.65 -8.06
C GLU A 356 -17.61 -1.13 -6.96
N CYS A 357 -17.07 -0.40 -5.99
CA CYS A 357 -17.86 0.16 -4.88
C CYS A 357 -18.95 1.14 -5.36
N ILE A 358 -18.66 2.03 -6.31
CA ILE A 358 -19.64 3.03 -6.77
C ILE A 358 -20.58 2.52 -7.87
N THR A 359 -20.17 1.47 -8.60
CA THR A 359 -20.98 0.90 -9.70
C THR A 359 -21.77 -0.34 -9.30
N GLY A 360 -21.28 -1.10 -8.30
CA GLY A 360 -21.81 -2.41 -7.93
C GLY A 360 -21.40 -3.54 -8.89
N ILE A 361 -20.50 -3.28 -9.85
CA ILE A 361 -20.06 -4.24 -10.86
C ILE A 361 -18.75 -4.89 -10.40
N ASP A 362 -18.70 -6.23 -10.38
CA ASP A 362 -17.47 -6.97 -10.17
C ASP A 362 -16.73 -7.07 -11.51
N VAL A 363 -15.65 -6.28 -11.64
CA VAL A 363 -14.92 -6.17 -12.91
C VAL A 363 -14.26 -7.50 -13.26
N VAL A 364 -13.73 -8.23 -12.27
CA VAL A 364 -13.16 -9.56 -12.49
C VAL A 364 -14.23 -10.53 -12.98
N HIS A 365 -15.42 -10.51 -12.40
CA HIS A 365 -16.54 -11.33 -12.88
C HIS A 365 -16.86 -11.06 -14.35
N GLN A 366 -16.94 -9.79 -14.75
CA GLN A 366 -17.17 -9.46 -16.16
C GLN A 366 -16.01 -9.87 -17.08
N MET A 367 -14.76 -9.73 -16.62
CA MET A 367 -13.60 -10.22 -17.37
C MET A 367 -13.69 -11.74 -17.63
N LEU A 368 -14.07 -12.53 -16.62
CA LEU A 368 -14.28 -13.97 -16.75
C LEU A 368 -15.37 -14.30 -17.76
N ARG A 369 -16.51 -13.59 -17.70
CA ARG A 369 -17.62 -13.75 -18.64
C ARG A 369 -17.21 -13.45 -20.08
N VAL A 370 -16.54 -12.32 -20.31
CA VAL A 370 -16.04 -11.94 -21.63
C VAL A 370 -15.00 -12.92 -22.16
N GLY A 371 -14.08 -13.39 -21.32
CA GLY A 371 -13.10 -14.42 -21.68
C GLY A 371 -13.78 -15.69 -22.18
N LYS A 372 -14.86 -16.13 -21.50
CA LYS A 372 -15.65 -17.29 -21.91
C LYS A 372 -16.48 -17.07 -23.19
N GLY A 373 -16.54 -15.84 -23.69
CA GLY A 373 -17.25 -15.47 -24.91
C GLY A 373 -18.65 -14.92 -24.66
N HIS A 374 -19.01 -14.49 -23.45
CA HIS A 374 -20.32 -13.90 -23.18
C HIS A 374 -20.37 -12.41 -23.51
N LYS A 375 -21.56 -11.91 -23.84
CA LYS A 375 -21.85 -10.47 -23.98
C LYS A 375 -21.89 -9.78 -22.62
N LEU A 376 -21.65 -8.47 -22.61
CA LEU A 376 -21.87 -7.65 -21.41
C LEU A 376 -23.35 -7.71 -20.98
N LEU A 377 -23.60 -7.89 -19.67
CA LEU A 377 -24.97 -7.88 -19.10
C LEU A 377 -25.53 -6.46 -18.91
N HIS A 378 -24.66 -5.47 -18.99
CA HIS A 378 -24.98 -4.08 -18.73
C HIS A 378 -24.97 -3.28 -20.02
N LYS A 379 -25.77 -2.22 -20.02
CA LYS A 379 -25.70 -1.13 -20.99
C LYS A 379 -25.13 0.11 -20.31
N GLN A 380 -24.72 1.12 -21.08
CA GLN A 380 -24.17 2.36 -20.50
C GLN A 380 -25.17 3.07 -19.58
N SER A 381 -26.48 2.95 -19.88
CA SER A 381 -27.57 3.47 -19.04
C SER A 381 -27.71 2.77 -17.69
N ASP A 382 -27.15 1.57 -17.54
CA ASP A 382 -27.25 0.78 -16.32
C ASP A 382 -26.15 1.13 -15.30
N ILE A 383 -25.13 1.89 -15.72
CA ILE A 383 -23.94 2.17 -14.92
C ILE A 383 -24.21 3.38 -14.01
N PRO A 384 -24.33 3.20 -12.69
CA PRO A 384 -24.62 4.30 -11.78
C PRO A 384 -23.35 5.02 -11.32
N VAL A 385 -23.55 6.17 -10.67
CA VAL A 385 -22.52 6.82 -9.83
C VAL A 385 -23.11 6.89 -8.42
N ASN A 386 -22.97 5.81 -7.65
CA ASN A 386 -23.53 5.72 -6.30
C ASN A 386 -22.46 6.02 -5.25
N GLY A 387 -22.72 7.01 -4.39
CA GLY A 387 -21.85 7.33 -3.27
C GLY A 387 -20.44 7.73 -3.69
N TRP A 388 -19.48 7.48 -2.80
CA TRP A 388 -18.07 7.78 -2.98
C TRP A 388 -17.21 6.67 -2.39
N ALA A 389 -16.14 6.31 -3.08
CA ALA A 389 -15.17 5.34 -2.61
C ALA A 389 -13.75 5.93 -2.64
N VAL A 390 -12.95 5.60 -1.63
CA VAL A 390 -11.56 6.02 -1.50
C VAL A 390 -10.70 4.79 -1.20
N GLU A 391 -9.59 4.64 -1.93
CA GLU A 391 -8.61 3.59 -1.73
C GLU A 391 -7.29 4.19 -1.25
N CYS A 392 -6.67 3.52 -0.29
CA CYS A 392 -5.31 3.77 0.15
C CYS A 392 -4.48 2.52 -0.10
N ARG A 393 -3.36 2.66 -0.83
CA ARG A 393 -2.37 1.60 -0.94
C ARG A 393 -1.51 1.55 0.31
N VAL A 394 -1.73 0.52 1.13
CA VAL A 394 -0.94 0.29 2.33
C VAL A 394 0.33 -0.44 1.94
N TYR A 395 1.45 0.27 2.01
CA TYR A 395 2.78 -0.21 1.64
C TYR A 395 3.64 -0.49 2.87
N ALA A 396 4.46 -1.54 2.78
CA ALA A 396 5.60 -1.76 3.67
C ALA A 396 6.72 -0.77 3.28
N GLU A 397 6.51 0.50 3.61
CA GLU A 397 7.39 1.61 3.26
C GLU A 397 7.50 2.58 4.44
N ASP A 398 8.67 3.19 4.62
CA ASP A 398 8.92 4.24 5.59
C ASP A 398 8.64 5.63 4.98
N PRO A 399 7.52 6.30 5.35
CA PRO A 399 7.19 7.61 4.80
C PRO A 399 8.13 8.71 5.29
N TYR A 400 8.82 8.54 6.42
CA TYR A 400 9.74 9.52 6.98
C TYR A 400 11.06 9.58 6.19
N LYS A 401 11.37 8.52 5.43
CA LYS A 401 12.57 8.42 4.58
C LYS A 401 12.17 8.55 3.09
N ASN A 402 12.33 9.73 2.50
CA ASN A 402 12.07 9.99 1.08
C ASN A 402 10.66 9.54 0.61
N PHE A 403 9.65 9.72 1.47
CA PHE A 403 8.24 9.34 1.23
C PHE A 403 7.96 7.86 0.99
N GLY A 404 8.90 6.94 1.22
CA GLY A 404 8.59 5.52 1.10
C GLY A 404 9.80 4.69 0.73
N MET A 405 10.79 4.68 1.62
CA MET A 405 11.86 3.71 1.53
C MET A 405 11.29 2.32 1.89
N PRO A 406 11.43 1.29 1.04
CA PRO A 406 10.81 0.01 1.32
C PRO A 406 11.29 -0.64 2.63
N SER A 407 10.37 -1.33 3.29
CA SER A 407 10.60 -2.09 4.51
C SER A 407 10.33 -3.56 4.23
N ILE A 408 11.27 -4.42 4.62
CA ILE A 408 11.09 -5.87 4.57
C ILE A 408 10.94 -6.43 5.98
N GLY A 409 10.53 -7.70 6.06
CA GLY A 409 10.47 -8.45 7.30
C GLY A 409 9.14 -9.14 7.51
N ARG A 410 9.00 -9.72 8.70
CA ARG A 410 7.82 -10.52 9.07
C ARG A 410 6.72 -9.64 9.66
N LEU A 411 5.48 -9.90 9.27
CA LEU A 411 4.30 -9.32 9.91
C LEU A 411 4.02 -10.03 11.23
N ASN A 412 4.55 -9.50 12.34
CA ASN A 412 4.40 -10.08 13.68
C ASN A 412 2.97 -9.97 14.21
N LYS A 413 2.28 -8.89 13.86
CA LYS A 413 0.86 -8.70 14.14
C LYS A 413 0.23 -8.00 12.94
N TYR A 414 -0.89 -8.55 12.47
CA TYR A 414 -1.60 -7.99 11.33
C TYR A 414 -3.11 -8.16 11.54
N ILE A 415 -3.81 -7.06 11.77
CA ILE A 415 -5.26 -7.04 11.98
C ILE A 415 -5.86 -5.96 11.09
N GLU A 416 -6.63 -6.40 10.11
CA GLU A 416 -7.36 -5.54 9.20
C GLU A 416 -8.57 -4.89 9.89
N PRO A 417 -8.92 -3.64 9.55
CA PRO A 417 -10.01 -2.88 10.16
C PRO A 417 -11.43 -3.32 9.71
N LEU A 418 -11.65 -4.60 9.39
CA LEU A 418 -12.91 -5.12 8.84
C LEU A 418 -14.10 -5.12 9.81
N HIS A 419 -13.88 -4.84 11.10
CA HIS A 419 -14.96 -4.66 12.07
C HIS A 419 -15.70 -3.33 11.86
N ILE A 420 -15.13 -2.40 11.10
CA ILE A 420 -15.75 -1.13 10.73
C ILE A 420 -16.63 -1.35 9.49
N PRO A 421 -17.91 -0.93 9.50
CA PRO A 421 -18.76 -0.99 8.32
C PRO A 421 -18.16 -0.21 7.13
N ASN A 422 -18.48 -0.64 5.90
CA ASN A 422 -18.04 0.01 4.65
C ASN A 422 -16.51 0.07 4.47
N VAL A 423 -15.77 -0.90 5.05
CA VAL A 423 -14.32 -1.07 4.86
C VAL A 423 -14.02 -2.39 4.14
N ARG A 424 -13.26 -2.30 3.05
CA ARG A 424 -12.72 -3.42 2.26
C ARG A 424 -11.22 -3.53 2.47
N CYS A 425 -10.72 -4.75 2.56
CA CYS A 425 -9.29 -5.03 2.48
C CYS A 425 -9.05 -6.08 1.40
N ASP A 426 -8.35 -5.68 0.35
CA ASP A 426 -7.82 -6.61 -0.66
C ASP A 426 -6.33 -6.81 -0.37
N SER A 427 -6.03 -7.94 0.29
CA SER A 427 -4.70 -8.24 0.85
C SER A 427 -4.15 -9.57 0.33
N GLY A 428 -2.84 -9.59 0.09
CA GLY A 428 -2.08 -10.78 -0.32
C GLY A 428 -1.31 -11.44 0.81
N VAL A 429 -1.43 -10.88 2.02
CA VAL A 429 -0.66 -11.24 3.20
C VAL A 429 -1.59 -11.46 4.40
N GLN A 430 -1.04 -12.05 5.44
CA GLN A 430 -1.70 -12.26 6.73
C GLN A 430 -0.66 -12.18 7.87
N GLU A 431 -1.13 -12.22 9.12
CA GLU A 431 -0.24 -12.36 10.27
C GLU A 431 0.71 -13.55 10.10
N GLY A 432 2.01 -13.30 10.33
CA GLY A 432 3.11 -14.23 10.14
C GLY A 432 3.71 -14.27 8.74
N SER A 433 3.15 -13.57 7.74
CA SER A 433 3.71 -13.48 6.38
C SER A 433 5.01 -12.69 6.35
N ASN A 434 5.88 -12.97 5.38
CA ASN A 434 7.11 -12.23 5.15
C ASN A 434 6.96 -11.30 3.94
N ILE A 435 7.34 -10.04 4.12
CA ILE A 435 7.54 -9.08 3.03
C ILE A 435 8.99 -9.24 2.57
N SER A 436 9.18 -9.83 1.38
CA SER A 436 10.49 -10.13 0.81
C SER A 436 11.03 -9.01 -0.07
N ILE A 437 12.35 -8.95 -0.26
CA ILE A 437 13.02 -8.01 -1.18
C ILE A 437 12.61 -8.15 -2.66
N TYR A 438 12.08 -9.31 -3.08
CA TYR A 438 11.90 -9.66 -4.49
C TYR A 438 10.66 -9.07 -5.15
N TYR A 439 9.68 -8.61 -4.36
CA TYR A 439 8.35 -8.26 -4.85
C TYR A 439 7.91 -6.88 -4.40
N ASP A 440 6.75 -6.46 -4.90
CA ASP A 440 6.12 -5.18 -4.57
C ASP A 440 5.79 -5.07 -3.05
N PRO A 441 6.00 -3.90 -2.42
CA PRO A 441 5.79 -3.71 -0.98
C PRO A 441 4.33 -3.59 -0.55
N MET A 442 3.37 -3.66 -1.47
CA MET A 442 1.95 -3.48 -1.15
C MET A 442 1.46 -4.62 -0.26
N ILE A 443 1.03 -4.24 0.94
CA ILE A 443 0.45 -5.14 1.95
C ILE A 443 -1.02 -5.37 1.62
N CYS A 444 -1.75 -4.27 1.40
CA CYS A 444 -3.21 -4.25 1.32
C CYS A 444 -3.67 -3.02 0.52
N LYS A 445 -4.74 -3.18 -0.26
CA LYS A 445 -5.57 -2.06 -0.71
C LYS A 445 -6.69 -1.87 0.30
N LEU A 446 -6.64 -0.78 1.05
CA LEU A 446 -7.66 -0.42 2.02
C LEU A 446 -8.66 0.48 1.31
N VAL A 447 -9.90 0.03 1.16
CA VAL A 447 -10.96 0.80 0.49
C VAL A 447 -12.05 1.14 1.49
N THR A 448 -12.56 2.36 1.43
CA THR A 448 -13.75 2.77 2.18
C THR A 448 -14.79 3.37 1.26
N TYR A 449 -16.04 3.36 1.73
CA TYR A 449 -17.18 3.91 1.02
C TYR A 449 -18.11 4.68 1.94
N GLY A 450 -18.79 5.68 1.36
CA GLY A 450 -19.87 6.42 2.01
C GLY A 450 -20.88 6.92 0.99
N GLU A 451 -22.02 7.44 1.46
CA GLU A 451 -23.02 8.06 0.58
C GLU A 451 -22.50 9.35 -0.07
N ASN A 452 -21.49 9.95 0.55
CA ASN A 452 -20.76 11.10 0.06
C ASN A 452 -19.27 10.98 0.43
N ARG A 453 -18.44 11.85 -0.16
CA ARG A 453 -17.00 11.86 0.06
C ARG A 453 -16.61 12.00 1.53
N THR A 454 -17.30 12.87 2.28
CA THR A 454 -17.00 13.13 3.70
C THR A 454 -17.17 11.87 4.55
N GLU A 455 -18.22 11.08 4.30
CA GLU A 455 -18.43 9.80 4.98
C GLU A 455 -17.38 8.75 4.60
N ALA A 456 -17.01 8.66 3.32
CA ALA A 456 -15.96 7.75 2.87
C ALA A 456 -14.61 8.09 3.54
N LEU A 457 -14.26 9.37 3.64
CA LEU A 457 -13.04 9.86 4.32
C LEU A 457 -13.10 9.65 5.83
N SER A 458 -14.23 9.94 6.48
CA SER A 458 -14.42 9.69 7.91
C SER A 458 -14.27 8.20 8.25
N THR A 459 -14.75 7.32 7.37
CA THR A 459 -14.56 5.88 7.48
C THR A 459 -13.10 5.48 7.27
N MET A 460 -12.41 6.09 6.29
CA MET A 460 -10.98 5.85 6.04
C MET A 460 -10.12 6.23 7.23
N VAL A 461 -10.41 7.37 7.86
CA VAL A 461 -9.77 7.82 9.10
C VAL A 461 -9.86 6.75 10.19
N LYS A 462 -11.07 6.28 10.50
CA LYS A 462 -11.31 5.24 11.51
C LYS A 462 -10.61 3.93 11.15
N ALA A 463 -10.63 3.56 9.87
CA ALA A 463 -10.00 2.35 9.37
C ALA A 463 -8.47 2.39 9.55
N LEU A 464 -7.82 3.48 9.14
CA LEU A 464 -6.38 3.68 9.29
C LEU A 464 -5.94 3.73 10.76
N ASP A 465 -6.70 4.38 11.63
CA ASP A 465 -6.41 4.43 13.07
C ASP A 465 -6.55 3.05 13.74
N SER A 466 -7.46 2.21 13.23
CA SER A 466 -7.74 0.85 13.75
C SER A 466 -6.85 -0.24 13.14
N TYR A 467 -6.08 0.07 12.09
CA TYR A 467 -5.28 -0.91 11.37
C TYR A 467 -4.00 -1.24 12.16
N ILE A 468 -3.85 -2.51 12.55
CA ILE A 468 -2.66 -3.01 13.24
C ILE A 468 -1.71 -3.66 12.25
N ILE A 469 -0.53 -3.07 12.07
CA ILE A 469 0.60 -3.66 11.35
C ILE A 469 1.84 -3.55 12.25
N LYS A 470 2.41 -4.69 12.63
CA LYS A 470 3.64 -4.75 13.44
C LYS A 470 4.66 -5.67 12.75
N GLY A 471 5.93 -5.30 12.83
CA GLY A 471 7.07 -6.07 12.36
C GLY A 471 7.79 -5.45 11.15
N VAL A 472 7.06 -4.69 10.33
CA VAL A 472 7.62 -3.85 9.25
C VAL A 472 7.24 -2.39 9.48
N THR A 473 8.02 -1.46 8.92
CA THR A 473 7.61 -0.07 8.78
C THR A 473 6.60 0.05 7.64
N HIS A 474 5.65 0.96 7.76
CA HIS A 474 4.55 1.09 6.81
C HIS A 474 4.03 2.53 6.69
N ASN A 475 3.38 2.82 5.57
CA ASN A 475 3.00 4.19 5.16
C ASN A 475 1.67 4.72 5.74
N ILE A 476 0.99 3.97 6.61
CA ILE A 476 -0.26 4.40 7.28
C ILE A 476 -0.17 5.82 7.88
N PRO A 477 0.91 6.23 8.56
CA PRO A 477 0.99 7.60 9.09
C PRO A 477 0.82 8.67 7.99
N LEU A 478 1.43 8.47 6.82
CA LEU A 478 1.28 9.38 5.67
C LEU A 478 -0.14 9.36 5.13
N LEU A 479 -0.69 8.16 4.89
CA LEU A 479 -2.06 8.01 4.40
C LEU A 479 -3.06 8.71 5.33
N ARG A 480 -2.91 8.51 6.64
CA ARG A 480 -3.77 9.07 7.67
C ARG A 480 -3.70 10.59 7.72
N GLU A 481 -2.52 11.16 7.51
CA GLU A 481 -2.33 12.62 7.44
C GLU A 481 -3.00 13.20 6.20
N VAL A 482 -2.75 12.60 5.02
CA VAL A 482 -3.30 13.08 3.74
C VAL A 482 -4.84 13.10 3.76
N VAL A 483 -5.49 12.04 4.25
CA VAL A 483 -6.97 11.98 4.26
C VAL A 483 -7.64 12.99 5.20
N THR A 484 -6.88 13.63 6.09
CA THR A 484 -7.37 14.72 6.96
C THR A 484 -6.81 16.10 6.64
N GLU A 485 -5.87 16.19 5.71
CA GLU A 485 -5.29 17.47 5.34
C GLU A 485 -6.30 18.31 4.53
N GLU A 486 -6.30 19.61 4.78
CA GLU A 486 -7.34 20.53 4.32
C GLU A 486 -7.49 20.56 2.80
N ARG A 487 -6.38 20.62 2.04
CA ARG A 487 -6.44 20.65 0.57
C ARG A 487 -7.01 19.34 0.03
N PHE A 488 -6.62 18.20 0.58
CA PHE A 488 -7.18 16.90 0.17
C PHE A 488 -8.68 16.80 0.50
N VAL A 489 -9.10 17.22 1.70
CA VAL A 489 -10.51 17.21 2.11
C VAL A 489 -11.36 18.13 1.23
N LYS A 490 -10.84 19.30 0.83
CA LYS A 490 -11.50 20.20 -0.13
C LYS A 490 -11.42 19.72 -1.59
N GLY A 491 -10.67 18.67 -1.88
CA GLY A 491 -10.44 18.18 -3.24
C GLY A 491 -9.52 19.09 -4.07
N ASN A 492 -8.76 20.00 -3.46
CA ASN A 492 -7.80 20.87 -4.14
C ASN A 492 -6.43 20.19 -4.27
N ILE A 493 -6.35 19.23 -5.19
CA ILE A 493 -5.19 18.35 -5.35
C ILE A 493 -4.66 18.36 -6.78
N THR A 494 -3.38 18.03 -6.92
CA THR A 494 -2.64 17.91 -8.19
C THR A 494 -1.66 16.74 -8.07
N THR A 495 -1.03 16.34 -9.18
CA THR A 495 0.04 15.32 -9.15
C THR A 495 1.28 15.72 -8.36
N LYS A 496 1.38 16.98 -7.92
CA LYS A 496 2.47 17.51 -7.08
C LYS A 496 2.09 17.65 -5.60
N TYR A 497 0.87 17.28 -5.23
CA TYR A 497 0.31 17.48 -3.88
C TYR A 497 1.27 17.13 -2.75
N LEU A 498 1.88 15.93 -2.76
CA LEU A 498 2.78 15.49 -1.69
C LEU A 498 4.01 16.40 -1.55
N GLN A 499 4.57 16.87 -2.66
CA GLN A 499 5.75 17.75 -2.67
C GLN A 499 5.39 19.16 -2.20
N GLU A 500 4.18 19.63 -2.48
CA GLU A 500 3.72 20.96 -2.08
C GLU A 500 3.31 21.04 -0.61
N VAL A 501 2.64 20.00 -0.11
CA VAL A 501 2.13 19.93 1.26
C VAL A 501 3.25 19.55 2.23
N PHE A 502 4.11 18.61 1.85
CA PHE A 502 5.20 18.10 2.68
C PHE A 502 6.57 18.50 2.11
N LYS A 503 6.81 19.81 1.94
CA LYS A 503 8.03 20.35 1.29
C LYS A 503 9.34 19.86 1.91
N GLU A 504 9.36 19.71 3.23
CA GLU A 504 10.53 19.27 4.00
C GLU A 504 10.51 17.76 4.29
N GLY A 505 9.74 16.99 3.51
CA GLY A 505 9.47 15.59 3.80
C GLY A 505 8.30 15.41 4.78
N PHE A 506 7.87 14.16 4.92
CA PHE A 506 6.83 13.80 5.87
C PHE A 506 7.40 13.71 7.29
N LYS A 507 6.88 14.55 8.21
CA LYS A 507 7.34 14.63 9.61
C LYS A 507 6.37 13.98 10.61
N GLY A 508 5.34 13.28 10.13
CA GLY A 508 4.26 12.78 10.99
C GLY A 508 3.27 13.88 11.37
N LYS A 509 2.19 13.45 12.03
CA LYS A 509 1.15 14.33 12.56
C LYS A 509 1.74 15.31 13.57
N GLN A 510 1.58 16.60 13.28
CA GLN A 510 1.87 17.66 14.25
C GLN A 510 0.64 17.84 15.15
N LEU A 511 0.84 17.65 16.45
CA LEU A 511 -0.22 17.77 17.45
C LEU A 511 -0.42 19.24 17.81
N SER A 512 -1.68 19.67 17.85
CA SER A 512 -2.09 20.92 18.52
C SER A 512 -1.87 20.81 20.03
N SER A 513 -1.84 21.94 20.74
CA SER A 513 -1.68 21.94 22.20
C SER A 513 -2.74 21.09 22.92
N GLY A 514 -3.98 21.07 22.42
CA GLY A 514 -5.04 20.22 22.95
C GLY A 514 -4.76 18.72 22.74
N GLU A 515 -4.34 18.33 21.54
CA GLU A 515 -4.00 16.94 21.22
C GLU A 515 -2.74 16.47 21.98
N THR A 516 -1.76 17.35 22.18
CA THR A 516 -0.57 17.07 23.01
C THR A 516 -0.96 16.83 24.46
N ASN A 517 -1.83 17.67 25.04
CA ASN A 517 -2.34 17.48 26.39
C ASN A 517 -3.14 16.17 26.51
N GLU A 518 -3.94 15.84 25.50
CA GLU A 518 -4.72 14.61 25.44
C GLU A 518 -3.80 13.37 25.39
N LEU A 519 -2.78 13.39 24.54
CA LEU A 519 -1.78 12.32 24.45
C LEU A 519 -0.99 12.17 25.75
N ALA A 520 -0.59 13.28 26.38
CA ALA A 520 0.08 13.27 27.68
C ALA A 520 -0.81 12.65 28.75
N ALA A 521 -2.10 12.99 28.78
CA ALA A 521 -3.05 12.42 29.71
C ALA A 521 -3.26 10.92 29.48
N LEU A 522 -3.42 10.50 28.22
CA LEU A 522 -3.49 9.08 27.84
C LEU A 522 -2.26 8.31 28.29
N ALA A 523 -1.07 8.85 28.04
CA ALA A 523 0.19 8.25 28.45
C ALA A 523 0.31 8.17 29.98
N ALA A 524 -0.11 9.21 30.70
CA ALA A 524 -0.17 9.23 32.16
C ALA A 524 -1.09 8.15 32.73
N ALA A 525 -2.30 7.99 32.17
CA ALA A 525 -3.25 6.96 32.58
C ALA A 525 -2.71 5.55 32.28
N VAL A 526 -2.05 5.36 31.12
CA VAL A 526 -1.36 4.11 30.78
C VAL A 526 -0.29 3.80 31.83
N TYR A 527 0.60 4.75 32.13
CA TYR A 527 1.66 4.59 33.13
C TYR A 527 1.11 4.27 34.52
N CYS A 528 0.11 5.03 35.00
CA CYS A 528 -0.46 4.82 36.33
C CYS A 528 -1.14 3.46 36.44
N LYS A 529 -1.92 3.05 35.43
CA LYS A 529 -2.55 1.72 35.39
C LYS A 529 -1.49 0.62 35.38
N ASP A 530 -0.43 0.81 34.63
CA ASP A 530 0.68 -0.12 34.52
C ASP A 530 1.44 -0.29 35.85
N GLN A 531 1.68 0.81 36.57
CA GLN A 531 2.24 0.81 37.93
C GLN A 531 1.33 0.08 38.92
N LEU A 532 0.01 0.31 38.86
CA LEU A 532 -0.97 -0.38 39.71
C LEU A 532 -1.00 -1.89 39.43
N GLN A 533 -1.01 -2.28 38.14
CA GLN A 533 -0.99 -3.68 37.73
C GLN A 533 0.32 -4.39 38.14
N SER A 534 1.46 -3.70 38.06
CA SER A 534 2.76 -4.24 38.48
C SER A 534 2.85 -4.53 39.98
N ARG A 535 1.95 -3.94 40.78
CA ARG A 535 1.82 -4.18 42.24
C ARG A 535 0.77 -5.24 42.57
N THR A 536 0.10 -5.83 41.56
CA THR A 536 -0.95 -6.82 41.74
C THR A 536 -0.42 -8.23 41.45
N PHE A 537 -0.24 -9.04 42.48
CA PHE A 537 0.25 -10.42 42.36
C PHE A 537 -0.92 -11.40 42.30
N LYS A 538 -1.18 -12.01 41.14
CA LYS A 538 -2.32 -12.92 40.96
C LYS A 538 -2.12 -14.32 41.57
N ASN A 539 -0.88 -14.76 41.76
CA ASN A 539 -0.52 -16.15 42.11
C ASN A 539 0.50 -16.28 43.25
N GLN A 540 0.63 -15.30 44.15
CA GLN A 540 1.56 -15.38 45.29
C GLN A 540 0.86 -15.14 46.63
N SER A 541 1.05 -16.07 47.56
CA SER A 541 0.57 -16.00 48.95
C SER A 541 1.61 -15.39 49.92
N ARG A 542 2.81 -15.07 49.45
CA ARG A 542 3.99 -14.75 50.28
C ARG A 542 4.35 -13.27 50.41
N ILE A 543 3.67 -12.37 49.69
CA ILE A 543 3.92 -10.93 49.80
C ILE A 543 2.79 -10.31 50.62
N PRO A 544 3.08 -9.63 51.74
CA PRO A 544 2.07 -8.88 52.47
C PRO A 544 1.40 -7.84 51.55
N LEU A 545 0.07 -7.87 51.48
CA LEU A 545 -0.80 -6.92 50.76
C LEU A 545 -0.76 -5.48 51.33
N THR A 546 0.21 -5.14 52.17
CA THR A 546 0.17 -3.96 53.04
C THR A 546 0.60 -2.65 52.38
N SER A 547 0.99 -2.63 51.10
CA SER A 547 1.21 -1.36 50.42
C SER A 547 -0.13 -0.78 49.96
N LYS A 548 -0.59 0.32 50.58
CA LYS A 548 -1.67 1.14 50.01
C LYS A 548 -1.27 1.52 48.58
N LEU A 549 -2.11 1.18 47.61
CA LEU A 549 -1.88 1.56 46.23
C LEU A 549 -1.91 3.09 46.13
N PRO A 550 -0.98 3.72 45.38
CA PRO A 550 -1.01 5.14 45.16
C PRO A 550 -2.32 5.52 44.46
N LEU A 551 -2.95 6.59 44.95
CA LEU A 551 -4.15 7.18 44.32
C LEU A 551 -3.84 8.53 43.68
N LYS A 552 -2.63 9.06 43.86
CA LYS A 552 -2.18 10.33 43.31
C LYS A 552 -0.75 10.20 42.81
N TRP A 553 -0.44 10.88 41.72
CA TRP A 553 0.89 10.97 41.13
C TRP A 553 1.16 12.41 40.71
N GLY A 554 2.38 12.88 40.94
CA GLY A 554 2.98 14.01 40.21
C GLY A 554 3.98 13.42 39.22
N LEU A 555 3.80 13.75 37.94
CA LEU A 555 4.57 13.20 36.84
C LEU A 555 5.20 14.33 36.01
N ASP A 556 6.40 14.08 35.49
CA ASP A 556 6.99 14.83 34.38
C ASP A 556 6.87 13.96 33.13
N ILE A 557 6.18 14.47 32.12
CA ILE A 557 5.94 13.76 30.86
C ILE A 557 6.57 14.57 29.73
N ASN A 558 7.47 13.93 28.98
CA ASN A 558 7.94 14.46 27.71
C ASN A 558 7.21 13.77 26.56
N VAL A 559 6.47 14.56 25.77
CA VAL A 559 5.85 14.17 24.50
C VAL A 559 6.42 15.06 23.41
N ALA A 560 7.02 14.48 22.37
CA ALA A 560 7.54 15.23 21.23
C ALA A 560 8.45 16.42 21.64
N ASP A 561 9.39 16.15 22.55
CA ASP A 561 10.35 17.12 23.11
C ASP A 561 9.73 18.26 23.94
N GLN A 562 8.46 18.12 24.32
CA GLN A 562 7.76 19.04 25.22
C GLN A 562 7.57 18.39 26.60
N HIS A 563 8.25 18.95 27.59
CA HIS A 563 8.11 18.57 29.00
C HIS A 563 6.87 19.22 29.63
N MET A 564 6.04 18.40 30.29
CA MET A 564 4.80 18.82 30.92
C MET A 564 4.71 18.23 32.32
N LYS A 565 4.33 19.08 33.28
CA LYS A 565 3.97 18.62 34.63
C LYS A 565 2.53 18.14 34.63
N VAL A 566 2.33 16.89 35.04
CA VAL A 566 1.04 16.22 35.00
C VAL A 566 0.69 15.69 36.38
N LYS A 567 -0.49 16.08 36.88
CA LYS A 567 -1.02 15.53 38.14
C LYS A 567 -2.12 14.53 37.81
N VAL A 568 -2.01 13.33 38.39
CA VAL A 568 -3.01 12.27 38.18
C VAL A 568 -3.65 11.92 39.52
N ALA A 569 -4.98 11.82 39.55
CA ALA A 569 -5.74 11.27 40.66
C ALA A 569 -6.57 10.07 40.19
N LYS A 570 -6.43 8.92 40.87
CA LYS A 570 -7.27 7.73 40.65
C LYS A 570 -8.57 7.88 41.45
N THR A 571 -9.69 7.85 40.74
CA THR A 571 -11.03 7.74 41.34
C THR A 571 -11.70 6.43 40.88
N PRO A 572 -12.83 6.00 41.47
CA PRO A 572 -13.52 4.81 41.01
C PRO A 572 -13.85 4.90 39.50
N GLY A 573 -13.38 3.92 38.73
CA GLY A 573 -13.66 3.83 37.29
C GLY A 573 -12.92 4.79 36.35
N LYS A 574 -12.13 5.76 36.84
CA LYS A 574 -11.39 6.70 35.98
C LYS A 574 -10.06 7.20 36.58
N PHE A 575 -9.29 7.88 35.75
CA PHE A 575 -8.14 8.70 36.09
C PHE A 575 -8.50 10.16 35.78
N GLU A 576 -8.37 11.04 36.76
CA GLU A 576 -8.49 12.49 36.56
C GLU A 576 -7.08 13.05 36.40
N VAL A 577 -6.80 13.58 35.21
CA VAL A 577 -5.47 14.05 34.81
C VAL A 577 -5.52 15.55 34.59
N ASP A 578 -4.63 16.27 35.25
CA ASP A 578 -4.42 17.70 35.06
C ASP A 578 -3.10 17.90 34.32
N VAL A 579 -3.19 18.35 33.06
CA VAL A 579 -2.05 18.67 32.20
C VAL A 579 -2.02 20.19 32.02
N ASN A 580 -1.04 20.85 32.62
CA ASN A 580 -0.88 22.31 32.52
C ASN A 580 -2.17 23.12 32.85
N GLY A 581 -2.96 22.68 33.83
CA GLY A 581 -4.23 23.31 34.22
C GLY A 581 -5.46 22.82 33.44
N THR A 582 -5.27 22.01 32.40
CA THR A 582 -6.36 21.38 31.63
C THR A 582 -6.74 20.05 32.26
N LYS A 583 -7.98 19.93 32.75
CA LYS A 583 -8.49 18.70 33.35
C LYS A 583 -9.06 17.76 32.30
N ILE A 584 -8.56 16.53 32.28
CA ILE A 584 -8.93 15.47 31.35
C ILE A 584 -9.29 14.22 32.17
N ALA A 585 -10.48 13.68 31.95
CA ALA A 585 -10.94 12.45 32.57
C ALA A 585 -10.75 11.26 31.61
N ILE A 586 -10.10 10.20 32.08
CA ILE A 586 -9.84 8.98 31.30
C ILE A 586 -10.46 7.79 32.01
N CYS A 587 -11.36 7.07 31.36
CA CYS A 587 -11.96 5.87 31.95
C CYS A 587 -10.91 4.76 32.15
N ASP A 588 -11.00 4.05 33.28
CA ASP A 588 -10.10 2.95 33.66
C ASP A 588 -10.44 1.63 32.94
N GLY A 589 -10.84 1.72 31.68
CA GLY A 589 -11.17 0.60 30.79
C GLY A 589 -9.99 0.13 29.94
N LEU A 590 -8.81 0.74 30.07
CA LEU A 590 -7.66 0.48 29.18
C LEU A 590 -7.24 -1.00 29.20
N ASN A 591 -7.33 -1.68 28.06
CA ASN A 591 -7.00 -3.11 27.93
C ASN A 591 -5.65 -3.32 27.23
N PHE A 592 -4.58 -3.53 28.01
CA PHE A 592 -3.23 -3.75 27.47
C PHE A 592 -3.02 -5.09 26.79
N ALA A 593 -3.97 -6.03 26.88
CA ALA A 593 -3.91 -7.28 26.11
C ALA A 593 -4.33 -7.07 24.64
N SER A 594 -5.07 -5.99 24.36
CA SER A 594 -5.45 -5.63 23.00
C SER A 594 -4.35 -4.80 22.32
N PRO A 595 -4.00 -5.09 21.06
CA PRO A 595 -3.06 -4.25 20.31
C PRO A 595 -3.67 -2.88 19.92
N LEU A 596 -4.99 -2.78 19.86
CA LEU A 596 -5.76 -1.55 19.68
C LEU A 596 -6.46 -1.20 21.00
N ILE A 597 -6.18 -0.02 21.55
CA ILE A 597 -6.76 0.41 22.82
C ILE A 597 -7.76 1.53 22.52
N GLU A 598 -9.00 1.29 22.93
CA GLU A 598 -10.05 2.30 22.96
C GLU A 598 -10.10 2.92 24.36
N ALA A 599 -9.83 4.22 24.45
CA ALA A 599 -9.97 5.00 25.66
C ALA A 599 -11.17 5.93 25.54
N ASN A 600 -11.93 6.07 26.62
CA ASN A 600 -12.89 7.16 26.74
C ASN A 600 -12.19 8.35 27.43
N VAL A 601 -12.07 9.46 26.71
CA VAL A 601 -11.41 10.70 27.13
C VAL A 601 -12.46 11.81 27.12
N ASN A 602 -12.78 12.36 28.29
CA ASN A 602 -13.84 13.37 28.45
C ASN A 602 -15.20 12.97 27.85
N GLY A 603 -15.52 11.68 27.82
CA GLY A 603 -16.75 11.16 27.21
C GLY A 603 -16.61 10.74 25.75
N GLU A 604 -15.54 11.15 25.06
CA GLU A 604 -15.29 10.81 23.66
C GLU A 604 -14.40 9.56 23.53
N SER A 605 -14.70 8.72 22.52
CA SER A 605 -13.85 7.58 22.21
C SER A 605 -12.59 8.02 21.46
N ARG A 606 -11.43 7.50 21.89
CA ARG A 606 -10.11 7.71 21.30
C ARG A 606 -9.41 6.38 21.12
N LEU A 607 -8.97 6.12 19.89
CA LEU A 607 -8.20 4.93 19.55
C LEU A 607 -6.70 5.25 19.55
N PHE A 608 -5.91 4.39 20.16
CA PHE A 608 -4.45 4.44 20.08
C PHE A 608 -3.86 3.04 20.19
N GLN A 609 -2.58 2.91 19.86
CA GLN A 609 -1.87 1.63 19.97
C GLN A 609 -0.67 1.77 20.88
N LEU A 610 -0.53 0.89 21.87
CA LEU A 610 0.71 0.77 22.63
C LEU A 610 1.70 -0.09 21.83
N THR A 611 2.61 0.57 21.11
CA THR A 611 3.52 -0.10 20.17
C THR A 611 4.75 -0.69 20.86
N LYS A 612 5.32 0.03 21.84
CA LYS A 612 6.38 -0.48 22.73
C LYS A 612 6.18 0.04 24.15
N ARG A 613 6.55 -0.80 25.12
CA ARG A 613 6.72 -0.46 26.53
C ARG A 613 8.17 -0.79 26.89
N LEU A 614 8.96 0.24 27.14
CA LEU A 614 10.36 0.13 27.51
C LEU A 614 10.49 0.35 29.02
N GLY A 615 11.61 -0.06 29.61
CA GLY A 615 11.91 0.23 31.01
C GLY A 615 12.05 1.73 31.28
N GLY A 616 12.02 2.13 32.56
CA GLY A 616 12.29 3.52 32.96
C GLY A 616 11.22 4.54 32.56
N GLY A 617 9.99 4.10 32.27
CA GLY A 617 8.89 5.01 31.93
C GLY A 617 8.86 5.46 30.46
N HIS A 618 9.62 4.80 29.60
CA HIS A 618 9.62 5.07 28.15
C HIS A 618 8.57 4.23 27.43
N TYR A 619 7.68 4.88 26.69
CA TYR A 619 6.61 4.25 25.90
C TYR A 619 6.64 4.75 24.46
N LYS A 620 6.15 3.91 23.54
CA LYS A 620 5.84 4.34 22.17
C LYS A 620 4.35 4.13 21.91
N LEU A 621 3.63 5.22 21.70
CA LEU A 621 2.20 5.20 21.42
C LEU A 621 1.97 5.61 19.97
N ARG A 622 1.16 4.86 19.23
CA ARG A 622 0.66 5.31 17.95
C ARG A 622 -0.65 6.06 18.17
N TYR A 623 -0.68 7.32 17.77
CA TYR A 623 -1.81 8.23 17.89
C TYR A 623 -2.00 8.99 16.57
N PHE A 624 -3.22 9.03 16.04
CA PHE A 624 -3.51 9.56 14.70
C PHE A 624 -2.55 9.05 13.61
N GLY A 625 -2.36 7.73 13.56
CA GLY A 625 -1.40 7.06 12.65
C GLY A 625 0.08 7.25 13.00
N THR A 626 0.48 8.31 13.70
CA THR A 626 1.88 8.67 14.00
C THR A 626 2.38 8.02 15.29
N VAL A 627 3.63 7.56 15.31
CA VAL A 627 4.25 6.98 16.51
C VAL A 627 4.96 8.07 17.31
N PHE A 628 4.45 8.35 18.51
CA PHE A 628 5.05 9.27 19.46
C PHE A 628 5.87 8.50 20.50
N GLN A 629 7.07 8.99 20.75
CA GLN A 629 7.87 8.57 21.90
C GLN A 629 7.44 9.42 23.10
N VAL A 630 7.14 8.74 24.20
CA VAL A 630 6.73 9.40 25.44
C VAL A 630 7.62 8.88 26.56
N SER A 631 8.18 9.79 27.35
CA SER A 631 8.87 9.43 28.59
C SER A 631 8.11 10.00 29.77
N ILE A 632 7.91 9.18 30.80
CA ILE A 632 7.09 9.48 31.96
C ILE A 632 7.91 9.14 33.19
N MET A 633 8.14 10.13 34.02
CA MET A 633 8.86 9.97 35.28
C MET A 633 8.02 10.54 36.42
N ASP A 634 8.22 10.06 37.64
CA ASP A 634 7.77 10.81 38.80
C ASP A 634 8.58 12.11 38.94
N GLU A 635 8.02 13.13 39.59
CA GLU A 635 8.66 14.45 39.73
C GLU A 635 10.08 14.36 40.30
N TYR A 636 10.30 13.48 41.27
CA TYR A 636 11.62 13.31 41.89
C TYR A 636 12.63 12.65 40.93
N ALA A 637 12.22 11.60 40.22
CA ALA A 637 13.03 10.96 39.20
C ALA A 637 13.39 11.93 38.06
N ALA A 638 12.46 12.80 37.67
CA ALA A 638 12.71 13.84 36.67
C ALA A 638 13.74 14.87 37.14
N GLU A 639 13.71 15.26 38.42
CA GLU A 639 14.74 16.11 39.03
C GLU A 639 16.11 15.45 39.03
N MET A 640 16.18 14.16 39.35
CA MET A 640 17.43 13.40 39.33
C MET A 640 17.97 13.18 37.91
N MET A 641 17.10 13.03 36.90
CA MET A 641 17.50 12.85 35.50
C MET A 641 18.32 14.04 34.99
N LYS A 642 18.04 15.26 35.47
CA LYS A 642 18.82 16.46 35.11
C LYS A 642 20.30 16.38 35.49
N LEU A 643 20.66 15.46 36.39
CA LEU A 643 22.04 15.20 36.81
C LEU A 643 22.73 14.14 35.93
N MET A 644 22.00 13.45 35.05
CA MET A 644 22.58 12.43 34.16
C MET A 644 23.32 13.10 33.00
N PRO A 645 24.56 12.67 32.69
CA PRO A 645 25.30 13.17 31.54
C PRO A 645 24.56 12.90 30.22
N GLU A 646 24.58 13.86 29.31
CA GLU A 646 24.10 13.63 27.94
C GLU A 646 24.98 12.61 27.24
N LYS A 647 24.34 11.61 26.62
CA LYS A 647 25.05 10.59 25.86
C LYS A 647 25.43 11.17 24.49
N VAL A 648 26.73 11.39 24.27
CA VAL A 648 27.25 11.84 22.97
C VAL A 648 26.96 10.78 21.91
N ALA A 649 26.32 11.17 20.82
CA ALA A 649 26.08 10.28 19.68
C ALA A 649 27.42 9.84 19.06
N VAL A 650 27.56 8.56 18.71
CA VAL A 650 28.76 8.04 18.06
C VAL A 650 28.79 8.58 16.63
N ASP A 651 29.92 9.21 16.22
CA ASP A 651 30.10 9.66 14.84
C ASP A 651 30.27 8.46 13.91
N THR A 652 29.29 8.21 13.05
CA THR A 652 29.32 7.14 12.04
C THR A 652 29.58 7.66 10.62
N SER A 653 30.02 8.91 10.46
CA SER A 653 30.16 9.54 9.14
C SER A 653 31.24 8.92 8.24
N THR A 654 32.17 8.15 8.80
CA THR A 654 33.16 7.35 8.06
C THR A 654 32.60 6.01 7.58
N MET A 655 31.37 5.66 7.93
CA MET A 655 30.74 4.39 7.56
C MET A 655 29.55 4.65 6.63
N ILE A 656 29.63 4.14 5.41
CA ILE A 656 28.49 4.11 4.49
C ILE A 656 27.69 2.85 4.81
N LEU A 657 26.60 3.04 5.56
CA LEU A 657 25.70 1.97 5.96
C LEU A 657 24.63 1.73 4.89
N ALA A 658 24.17 0.48 4.76
CA ALA A 658 22.98 0.16 3.98
C ALA A 658 21.76 0.84 4.63
N PRO A 659 21.08 1.79 3.97
CA PRO A 659 19.94 2.50 4.54
C PRO A 659 18.70 1.63 4.66
N MET A 660 18.66 0.52 3.92
CA MET A 660 17.57 -0.44 3.86
C MET A 660 18.12 -1.82 3.47
N PRO A 661 17.42 -2.91 3.77
CA PRO A 661 17.81 -4.22 3.28
C PRO A 661 17.57 -4.31 1.77
N GLY A 662 18.47 -4.98 1.05
CA GLY A 662 18.41 -5.07 -0.41
C GLY A 662 19.54 -5.88 -1.01
N MET A 663 19.62 -5.91 -2.33
CA MET A 663 20.70 -6.53 -3.08
C MET A 663 21.67 -5.46 -3.59
N LEU A 664 22.97 -5.65 -3.36
CA LEU A 664 24.01 -4.75 -3.83
C LEU A 664 24.17 -4.89 -5.34
N LYS A 665 23.67 -3.91 -6.10
CA LYS A 665 23.62 -3.98 -7.56
C LYS A 665 24.94 -3.59 -8.21
N SER A 666 25.64 -2.63 -7.63
CA SER A 666 27.00 -2.24 -8.01
C SER A 666 27.73 -1.65 -6.81
N VAL A 667 29.05 -1.77 -6.84
CA VAL A 667 29.96 -0.98 -6.01
C VAL A 667 30.81 -0.18 -6.97
N SER A 668 30.71 1.14 -6.88
CA SER A 668 31.32 2.10 -7.82
C SER A 668 32.72 2.53 -7.39
N VAL A 669 33.23 1.98 -6.28
CA VAL A 669 34.53 2.33 -5.68
C VAL A 669 35.37 1.10 -5.32
N ALA A 670 36.70 1.25 -5.33
CA ALA A 670 37.65 0.22 -4.92
C ALA A 670 38.36 0.59 -3.61
N VAL A 671 38.84 -0.42 -2.87
CA VAL A 671 39.69 -0.20 -1.69
C VAL A 671 40.93 0.60 -2.08
N GLY A 672 41.21 1.65 -1.32
CA GLY A 672 42.30 2.60 -1.55
C GLY A 672 41.96 3.77 -2.48
N GLN A 673 40.76 3.80 -3.09
CA GLN A 673 40.31 4.90 -3.94
C GLN A 673 39.89 6.10 -3.09
N SER A 674 40.29 7.31 -3.49
CA SER A 674 39.78 8.55 -2.90
C SER A 674 38.38 8.86 -3.42
N VAL A 675 37.46 9.18 -2.53
CA VAL A 675 36.09 9.57 -2.84
C VAL A 675 35.80 10.96 -2.30
N SER A 676 35.12 11.78 -3.09
CA SER A 676 34.64 13.09 -2.67
C SER A 676 33.28 13.00 -1.98
N GLU A 677 32.98 13.96 -1.10
CA GLU A 677 31.63 14.10 -0.55
C GLU A 677 30.57 14.19 -1.67
N GLY A 678 29.50 13.43 -1.52
CA GLY A 678 28.44 13.32 -2.52
C GLY A 678 28.75 12.40 -3.71
N GLN A 679 29.96 11.85 -3.82
CA GLN A 679 30.30 10.87 -4.85
C GLN A 679 29.57 9.54 -4.60
N GLU A 680 29.01 8.94 -5.65
CA GLU A 680 28.40 7.61 -5.57
C GLU A 680 29.44 6.54 -5.20
N VAL A 681 29.08 5.73 -4.21
CA VAL A 681 29.89 4.65 -3.66
C VAL A 681 29.33 3.28 -4.05
N ALA A 682 28.01 3.11 -3.99
CA ALA A 682 27.35 1.85 -4.31
C ALA A 682 25.88 2.07 -4.69
N VAL A 683 25.29 1.10 -5.39
CA VAL A 683 23.85 1.10 -5.71
C VAL A 683 23.21 -0.12 -5.08
N LEU A 684 22.17 0.09 -4.27
CA LEU A 684 21.33 -0.97 -3.72
C LEU A 684 20.04 -1.09 -4.52
N GLU A 685 19.63 -2.32 -4.83
CA GLU A 685 18.35 -2.65 -5.44
C GLU A 685 17.47 -3.39 -4.43
N ALA A 686 16.28 -2.88 -4.18
CA ALA A 686 15.28 -3.54 -3.36
C ALA A 686 13.89 -3.27 -3.95
N MET A 687 13.06 -4.31 -4.08
CA MET A 687 11.67 -4.19 -4.52
C MET A 687 11.54 -3.43 -5.86
N LYS A 688 12.45 -3.71 -6.79
CA LYS A 688 12.59 -3.09 -8.13
C LYS A 688 12.95 -1.59 -8.12
N MET A 689 13.33 -1.05 -6.97
CA MET A 689 13.84 0.32 -6.82
C MET A 689 15.35 0.29 -6.60
N GLN A 690 16.08 1.13 -7.33
CA GLN A 690 17.51 1.34 -7.15
C GLN A 690 17.74 2.61 -6.33
N ASN A 691 18.59 2.52 -5.32
CA ASN A 691 19.02 3.63 -4.48
C ASN A 691 20.54 3.77 -4.59
N SER A 692 21.00 4.90 -5.10
CA SER A 692 22.41 5.28 -5.12
C SER A 692 22.81 5.76 -3.72
N LEU A 693 23.91 5.21 -3.21
CA LEU A 693 24.53 5.57 -1.94
C LEU A 693 25.73 6.45 -2.22
N VAL A 694 25.84 7.55 -1.48
CA VAL A 694 26.90 8.55 -1.66
C VAL A 694 27.77 8.66 -0.42
N ALA A 695 29.02 9.06 -0.59
CA ALA A 695 29.93 9.34 0.52
C ALA A 695 29.47 10.59 1.28
N ALA A 696 29.29 10.47 2.60
CA ALA A 696 28.88 11.59 3.46
C ALA A 696 30.02 12.60 3.74
N LYS A 697 31.28 12.18 3.52
CA LYS A 697 32.49 13.01 3.66
C LYS A 697 33.52 12.59 2.61
N THR A 698 34.44 13.49 2.31
CA THR A 698 35.61 13.17 1.49
C THR A 698 36.57 12.29 2.29
N GLY A 699 37.05 11.20 1.69
CA GLY A 699 37.93 10.26 2.37
C GLY A 699 38.51 9.21 1.42
N LYS A 700 39.38 8.36 1.93
CA LYS A 700 39.92 7.22 1.19
C LYS A 700 39.18 5.96 1.59
N VAL A 701 38.77 5.13 0.63
CA VAL A 701 38.05 3.89 0.91
C VAL A 701 38.98 2.91 1.62
N LYS A 702 38.69 2.63 2.88
CA LYS A 702 39.42 1.68 3.72
C LYS A 702 39.00 0.25 3.45
N ALA A 703 37.69 0.00 3.33
CA ALA A 703 37.14 -1.33 3.13
C ALA A 703 35.84 -1.29 2.33
N VAL A 704 35.60 -2.36 1.56
CA VAL A 704 34.32 -2.68 0.91
C VAL A 704 33.93 -4.06 1.40
N ASN A 705 32.86 -4.15 2.19
CA ASN A 705 32.54 -5.36 2.96
C ASN A 705 31.65 -6.35 2.20
N PHE A 706 31.03 -5.92 1.09
CA PHE A 706 30.09 -6.73 0.31
C PHE A 706 30.42 -6.70 -1.18
N LYS A 707 30.19 -7.84 -1.85
CA LYS A 707 30.37 -7.97 -3.30
C LYS A 707 29.07 -7.68 -4.04
N MET A 708 29.18 -7.28 -5.30
CA MET A 708 28.04 -7.18 -6.21
C MET A 708 27.22 -8.48 -6.21
N GLY A 709 25.91 -8.36 -6.14
CA GLY A 709 24.94 -9.45 -6.04
C GLY A 709 24.66 -9.95 -4.62
N ALA A 710 25.41 -9.48 -3.60
CA ALA A 710 25.15 -9.86 -2.20
C ALA A 710 23.88 -9.19 -1.66
N THR A 711 23.13 -9.92 -0.84
CA THR A 711 22.04 -9.36 -0.03
C THR A 711 22.59 -8.78 1.26
N VAL A 712 22.10 -7.59 1.65
CA VAL A 712 22.51 -6.85 2.85
C VAL A 712 21.28 -6.48 3.67
N ASP A 713 21.46 -6.31 4.98
CA ASP A 713 20.45 -5.84 5.92
C ASP A 713 20.59 -4.33 6.21
N GLU A 714 19.54 -3.71 6.79
CA GLU A 714 19.60 -2.30 7.21
C GLU A 714 20.66 -2.12 8.30
N GLY A 715 21.55 -1.16 8.10
CA GLY A 715 22.64 -0.84 9.03
C GLY A 715 23.94 -1.61 8.76
N ASP A 716 23.97 -2.53 7.81
CA ASP A 716 25.23 -3.19 7.40
C ASP A 716 26.22 -2.16 6.88
N VAL A 717 27.47 -2.23 7.33
CA VAL A 717 28.55 -1.35 6.86
C VAL A 717 28.97 -1.82 5.48
N LEU A 718 28.62 -1.08 4.43
CA LEU A 718 28.96 -1.44 3.05
C LEU A 718 30.38 -1.02 2.70
N VAL A 719 30.70 0.23 3.02
CA VAL A 719 31.99 0.85 2.73
C VAL A 719 32.46 1.65 3.95
N GLU A 720 33.73 1.49 4.30
CA GLU A 720 34.40 2.29 5.32
C GLU A 720 35.35 3.30 4.67
N LEU A 721 35.36 4.53 5.19
CA LEU A 721 36.32 5.57 4.87
C LEU A 721 37.35 5.71 6.00
N GLU A 722 38.57 6.10 5.64
CA GLU A 722 39.62 6.51 6.57
C GLU A 722 39.29 7.82 7.30
#